data_AF-A0A947HAA5-F1
#
_entry.id   AF-A0A947HAA5-F1
#
_cell.length_a   1.000
_cell.length_b   1.000
_cell.length_c   1.000
_cell.angle_alpha   90.00
_cell.angle_beta   90.00
_cell.angle_gamma   90.00
#
_symmetry.space_group_name_H-M   'P 1'
#
loop_
_entity.id
_entity.type
_entity.pdbx_description
1 polymer ?
#
loop_
_entity_poly.entity_id
_entity_poly.type
_entity_poly.pdbx_seq_one_letter_code
_entity_poly.pdbx_strand_id
1 'polypeptide(L)'
;MLKQSMRLGFFGLLFCLCLAFPAQAGHFSLLHTAGVNGLASNYHYQIQQPYQLIHEYARQNPDTIQGLRTQGASIYFYHQNHYVWGPGLGIEQFQQFLGQLSSKKPTVKRSLTLLDNTDSIVLEPDSTHDLLGKLRPLIKQNPGSELTGAQLDIYPGPIYFLHLDAAEEGPNPDPHAWEMLLGLQLNILEDTTSTDWVLIGKPSGDGPRRLNLLKDLKDPQTLLVDSGNLLEGLSSVNTASLSLQRGNSLKALQNLGYFALNIGAEELRGGLDNLLREQEQYNLPWISASLRQNGKYLFAPYKLAQAEDGKTLALIGIGNHTELEQLQERGLLGAGTEILTPAAALKWAFKSLEAELKQPPDLIAILTNLEGSELENLAQTNAGIDLILGEAQAPLRPSKLQLERVKDPHHTPFVVANNPQALGLLQVQLDAEKIQIQNEILPVSFDLKPDPVFLNSTMKIRQEAYRDALDELLPDLSSEILANPVLLQQFLNSEKTRQARQRLEGRHSLTDSELLRLYPPRLSSEMWGVLLSNLLLKSFDCEVVLVEKLPDGIYVPGAWPRLLVYEMLKDDATLEGYLLSGADLDRLLKLPLDHAIQGGTSADKSKVWNRPRQKNTYYRTLISSSLAQSAELAPLLKGLRKREELRNPFAPHNPPERLYLRNILLSFLEQTKASGKLKETLLSYLEPQWHQKQPLWSLQISDLQLNLSGYNALNNQSYTAVRETRVTSPNSFTYGGRSKISLIFDNANVSWTQSLQAKYEGLSLLDESSKQTKFTENQDDLLFSSELQLQLFEFPLGDKELQLIPYLEGTYDTEFSPTLQPTTGQLNPQQAELSGIAGLTIPPGPMLKAFKTGLALRRDFNVPNNLELGLQFKLDHELPLTAELKWTNSLELKYYLPSANDNASSLGLISQWVSALKVSLTDNLSLRFFADAYLFQGKLPSTSELGSSIILGVGLAYDRLWKPFYEPI
;
A
#
# COMPACT_ATOMS: atom_id res chain seq x y z
N MET A 1 48.34 81.53 -72.10
CA MET A 1 48.41 80.08 -72.37
C MET A 1 49.68 79.55 -71.74
N LEU A 2 49.58 78.42 -71.02
CA LEU A 2 50.60 77.76 -70.19
C LEU A 2 50.95 78.37 -68.80
N LYS A 3 51.04 77.42 -67.84
CA LYS A 3 51.90 77.29 -66.64
C LYS A 3 51.31 77.49 -65.22
N GLN A 4 51.63 76.45 -64.41
CA GLN A 4 51.94 76.42 -62.95
C GLN A 4 50.77 76.74 -62.00
N SER A 5 50.58 76.16 -60.81
CA SER A 5 51.32 75.33 -59.84
C SER A 5 50.24 74.81 -58.84
N MET A 6 50.41 73.80 -57.98
CA MET A 6 51.12 73.85 -56.69
C MET A 6 50.70 72.62 -55.85
N ARG A 7 51.58 72.24 -54.91
CA ARG A 7 51.61 71.09 -53.98
C ARG A 7 50.43 71.01 -52.97
N LEU A 8 50.10 69.80 -52.45
CA LEU A 8 50.33 69.37 -51.05
C LEU A 8 49.66 68.01 -50.69
N GLY A 9 50.38 67.16 -49.96
CA GLY A 9 49.85 66.40 -48.80
C GLY A 9 49.21 65.02 -49.02
N PHE A 10 50.02 63.96 -49.00
CA PHE A 10 49.57 62.56 -48.82
C PHE A 10 49.66 62.21 -47.32
N PHE A 11 48.52 62.02 -46.65
CA PHE A 11 48.43 61.37 -45.34
C PHE A 11 47.63 60.09 -45.53
N GLY A 12 48.32 58.94 -45.49
CA GLY A 12 47.69 57.62 -45.53
C GLY A 12 47.11 57.28 -44.16
N LEU A 13 45.79 57.13 -44.10
CA LEU A 13 45.08 56.56 -42.96
C LEU A 13 44.55 55.19 -43.41
N LEU A 14 45.22 54.14 -42.97
CA LEU A 14 44.82 52.75 -43.17
C LEU A 14 43.58 52.48 -42.29
N PHE A 15 42.42 52.30 -42.92
CA PHE A 15 41.21 51.83 -42.23
C PHE A 15 41.18 50.30 -42.31
N CYS A 16 41.56 49.62 -41.22
CA CYS A 16 41.30 48.19 -41.06
C CYS A 16 39.81 47.97 -40.78
N LEU A 17 39.06 47.58 -41.81
CA LEU A 17 37.73 46.99 -41.65
C LEU A 17 37.91 45.55 -41.13
N CYS A 18 37.96 45.39 -39.81
CA CYS A 18 37.70 44.10 -39.18
C CYS A 18 36.21 43.80 -39.32
N LEU A 19 35.85 43.03 -40.33
CA LEU A 19 34.56 42.34 -40.37
C LEU A 19 34.53 41.36 -39.19
N ALA A 20 33.96 41.79 -38.07
CA ALA A 20 33.63 40.90 -36.97
C ALA A 20 32.55 39.94 -37.50
N PHE A 21 32.98 38.73 -37.90
CA PHE A 21 32.04 37.63 -38.09
C PHE A 21 31.29 37.45 -36.75
N PRO A 22 29.95 37.36 -36.76
CA PRO A 22 29.23 37.05 -35.54
C PRO A 22 29.82 35.75 -34.99
N ALA A 23 30.22 35.76 -33.72
CA ALA A 23 30.69 34.56 -33.05
C ALA A 23 29.62 33.49 -33.23
N GLN A 24 30.00 32.34 -33.81
CA GLN A 24 29.08 31.22 -33.93
C GLN A 24 28.65 30.83 -32.51
N ALA A 25 27.34 30.76 -32.30
CA ALA A 25 26.78 30.31 -31.03
C ALA A 25 27.07 28.81 -30.87
N GLY A 26 27.46 28.41 -29.67
CA GLY A 26 27.69 27.00 -29.36
C GLY A 26 26.38 26.24 -29.46
N HIS A 27 26.41 25.09 -30.12
CA HIS A 27 25.20 24.29 -30.36
C HIS A 27 25.40 22.88 -29.82
N PHE A 28 24.46 22.43 -28.99
CA PHE A 28 24.38 21.06 -28.50
C PHE A 28 23.03 20.47 -28.86
N SER A 29 23.05 19.33 -29.56
CA SER A 29 21.86 18.50 -29.75
C SER A 29 21.94 17.30 -28.82
N LEU A 30 20.90 17.06 -28.02
CA LEU A 30 20.83 15.92 -27.13
C LEU A 30 19.57 15.10 -27.43
N LEU A 31 19.75 13.78 -27.52
CA LEU A 31 18.66 12.82 -27.45
C LEU A 31 18.64 12.23 -26.05
N HIS A 32 17.51 12.36 -25.37
CA HIS A 32 17.36 12.04 -23.95
C HIS A 32 16.36 10.91 -23.73
N THR A 33 16.75 9.92 -22.93
CA THR A 33 15.88 8.89 -22.36
C THR A 33 15.88 8.98 -20.83
N ALA A 34 14.76 8.65 -20.19
CA ALA A 34 14.63 8.62 -18.72
C ALA A 34 13.58 7.61 -18.29
N GLY A 35 13.84 6.85 -17.21
CA GLY A 35 12.84 5.98 -16.59
C GLY A 35 12.33 4.85 -17.49
N VAL A 36 13.11 4.47 -18.51
CA VAL A 36 12.63 3.57 -19.56
C VAL A 36 12.32 2.18 -19.02
N ASN A 37 12.94 1.74 -17.92
CA ASN A 37 12.74 0.44 -17.29
C ASN A 37 12.86 -0.70 -18.32
N GLY A 38 14.01 -0.71 -19.02
CA GLY A 38 14.39 -1.74 -19.97
C GLY A 38 14.28 -1.24 -21.41
N LEU A 39 15.39 -0.70 -21.93
CA LEU A 39 15.49 -0.08 -23.25
C LEU A 39 14.94 -0.96 -24.39
N ALA A 40 15.23 -2.26 -24.36
CA ALA A 40 14.82 -3.20 -25.40
C ALA A 40 13.46 -3.87 -25.14
N SER A 41 12.88 -3.68 -23.94
CA SER A 41 11.83 -4.56 -23.42
C SER A 41 10.57 -3.87 -22.95
N ASN A 42 10.65 -2.61 -22.53
CA ASN A 42 9.50 -1.91 -21.99
C ASN A 42 8.48 -1.60 -23.08
N TYR A 43 7.20 -1.69 -22.72
CA TYR A 43 6.08 -1.23 -23.50
C TYR A 43 4.88 -1.02 -22.57
N HIS A 44 3.88 -0.27 -23.02
CA HIS A 44 2.67 -0.05 -22.25
C HIS A 44 1.42 -0.12 -23.11
N TYR A 45 0.41 -0.84 -22.62
CA TYR A 45 -0.92 -0.89 -23.23
C TYR A 45 -1.86 0.07 -22.49
N GLN A 46 -2.46 1.01 -23.23
CA GLN A 46 -3.49 1.89 -22.68
C GLN A 46 -4.89 1.33 -22.96
N ILE A 47 -5.18 0.95 -24.21
CA ILE A 47 -6.48 0.40 -24.68
C ILE A 47 -7.68 1.10 -24.01
N GLN A 48 -7.75 2.44 -24.13
CA GLN A 48 -8.79 3.26 -23.50
C GLN A 48 -9.74 3.88 -24.52
N GLN A 49 -9.23 4.31 -25.69
CA GLN A 49 -10.01 5.06 -26.67
C GLN A 49 -11.28 4.33 -27.15
N PRO A 50 -11.24 3.02 -27.46
CA PRO A 50 -12.43 2.29 -27.90
C PRO A 50 -13.55 2.29 -26.87
N TYR A 51 -13.20 2.09 -25.59
CA TYR A 51 -14.17 2.14 -24.51
C TYR A 51 -14.73 3.55 -24.32
N GLN A 52 -13.89 4.60 -24.45
CA GLN A 52 -14.35 5.98 -24.39
C GLN A 52 -15.36 6.28 -25.52
N LEU A 53 -15.07 5.85 -26.75
CA LEU A 53 -15.97 6.03 -27.90
C LEU A 53 -17.29 5.25 -27.72
N ILE A 54 -17.23 3.99 -27.28
CA ILE A 54 -18.44 3.19 -26.98
C ILE A 54 -19.28 3.88 -25.89
N HIS A 55 -18.65 4.32 -24.80
CA HIS A 55 -19.35 5.00 -23.71
C HIS A 55 -19.96 6.33 -24.15
N GLU A 56 -19.26 7.12 -24.96
CA GLU A 56 -19.79 8.38 -25.51
C GLU A 56 -20.96 8.14 -26.45
N TYR A 57 -20.89 7.08 -27.27
CA TYR A 57 -21.99 6.68 -28.14
C TYR A 57 -23.20 6.19 -27.35
N ALA A 58 -22.99 5.33 -26.36
CA ALA A 58 -24.06 4.88 -25.48
C ALA A 58 -24.69 6.04 -24.71
N ARG A 59 -23.89 7.02 -24.26
CA ARG A 59 -24.40 8.24 -23.64
C ARG A 59 -25.30 9.06 -24.59
N GLN A 60 -24.98 9.09 -25.87
CA GLN A 60 -25.79 9.76 -26.89
C GLN A 60 -27.02 8.93 -27.31
N ASN A 61 -26.97 7.61 -27.13
CA ASN A 61 -27.97 6.63 -27.58
C ASN A 61 -28.22 5.57 -26.49
N PRO A 62 -28.80 5.93 -25.34
CA PRO A 62 -28.86 5.06 -24.16
C PRO A 62 -29.67 3.78 -24.36
N ASP A 63 -30.61 3.77 -25.30
CA ASP A 63 -31.44 2.59 -25.60
C ASP A 63 -30.72 1.58 -26.51
N THR A 64 -29.64 1.97 -27.16
CA THR A 64 -28.99 1.21 -28.23
C THR A 64 -28.03 0.17 -27.67
N ILE A 65 -27.07 0.56 -26.83
CA ILE A 65 -26.11 -0.39 -26.24
C ILE A 65 -26.68 -0.94 -24.93
N GLN A 66 -27.16 -2.18 -24.96
CA GLN A 66 -27.72 -2.88 -23.80
C GLN A 66 -26.67 -3.60 -22.94
N GLY A 67 -25.48 -3.86 -23.49
CA GLY A 67 -24.40 -4.49 -22.74
C GLY A 67 -23.05 -4.50 -23.46
N LEU A 68 -21.98 -4.52 -22.68
CA LEU A 68 -20.60 -4.71 -23.14
C LEU A 68 -19.95 -5.81 -22.29
N ARG A 69 -19.31 -6.81 -22.92
CA ARG A 69 -18.61 -7.90 -22.22
C ARG A 69 -17.31 -8.23 -22.94
N THR A 70 -16.26 -8.62 -22.22
CA THR A 70 -15.09 -9.23 -22.85
C THR A 70 -15.29 -10.75 -22.89
N GLN A 71 -15.33 -11.33 -24.08
CA GLN A 71 -15.45 -12.78 -24.27
C GLN A 71 -14.12 -13.51 -24.04
N GLY A 72 -13.00 -12.85 -24.32
CA GLY A 72 -11.68 -13.44 -24.13
C GLY A 72 -10.56 -12.49 -24.51
N ALA A 73 -9.34 -12.85 -24.13
CA ALA A 73 -8.11 -12.23 -24.61
C ALA A 73 -7.33 -13.22 -25.47
N SER A 74 -6.59 -12.72 -26.45
CA SER A 74 -5.72 -13.54 -27.30
C SER A 74 -4.43 -12.79 -27.65
N ILE A 75 -3.39 -13.53 -28.03
CA ILE A 75 -2.18 -12.95 -28.62
C ILE A 75 -2.51 -12.77 -30.08
N TYR A 76 -2.26 -11.57 -30.56
CA TYR A 76 -2.31 -11.23 -31.96
C TYR A 76 -0.87 -11.11 -32.41
N PHE A 77 -0.56 -11.71 -33.54
CA PHE A 77 0.75 -11.60 -34.15
C PHE A 77 0.71 -10.49 -35.18
N TYR A 78 1.62 -9.53 -35.09
CA TYR A 78 1.67 -8.38 -35.99
C TYR A 78 2.98 -8.30 -36.78
N HIS A 79 2.89 -8.05 -38.08
CA HIS A 79 4.05 -7.72 -38.91
C HIS A 79 3.63 -6.84 -40.09
N GLN A 80 4.20 -5.62 -40.20
CA GLN A 80 4.00 -4.71 -41.34
C GLN A 80 2.54 -4.64 -41.81
N ASN A 81 1.63 -4.17 -40.94
CA ASN A 81 0.20 -4.05 -41.27
C ASN A 81 -0.55 -5.39 -41.53
N HIS A 82 0.06 -6.52 -41.15
CA HIS A 82 -0.62 -7.81 -41.09
C HIS A 82 -0.87 -8.22 -39.66
N TYR A 83 -2.05 -8.79 -39.39
CA TYR A 83 -2.39 -9.34 -38.09
C TYR A 83 -2.86 -10.78 -38.22
N VAL A 84 -2.41 -11.66 -37.32
CA VAL A 84 -2.85 -13.05 -37.25
C VAL A 84 -3.34 -13.38 -35.86
N TRP A 85 -4.53 -13.96 -35.77
CA TRP A 85 -5.09 -14.47 -34.52
C TRP A 85 -6.07 -15.60 -34.79
N GLY A 86 -6.53 -16.26 -33.74
CA GLY A 86 -7.57 -17.28 -33.84
C GLY A 86 -7.85 -17.92 -32.49
N PRO A 87 -9.04 -18.50 -32.28
CA PRO A 87 -9.34 -19.29 -31.09
C PRO A 87 -8.30 -20.41 -30.94
N GLY A 88 -7.57 -20.42 -29.80
CA GLY A 88 -6.53 -21.40 -29.54
C GLY A 88 -5.25 -21.25 -30.37
N LEU A 89 -5.07 -20.13 -31.09
CA LEU A 89 -3.83 -19.84 -31.81
C LEU A 89 -2.72 -19.40 -30.85
N GLY A 90 -2.06 -20.37 -30.24
CA GLY A 90 -0.82 -20.15 -29.48
C GLY A 90 0.40 -19.99 -30.40
N ILE A 91 1.57 -19.82 -29.79
CA ILE A 91 2.84 -19.60 -30.50
C ILE A 91 3.19 -20.77 -31.42
N GLU A 92 3.00 -22.01 -30.95
CA GLU A 92 3.29 -23.20 -31.76
C GLU A 92 2.37 -23.30 -32.99
N GLN A 93 1.06 -23.05 -32.81
CA GLN A 93 0.08 -23.06 -33.89
C GLN A 93 0.35 -21.94 -34.89
N PHE A 94 0.77 -20.76 -34.41
CA PHE A 94 1.17 -19.64 -35.25
C PHE A 94 2.40 -19.98 -36.10
N GLN A 95 3.45 -20.56 -35.51
CA GLN A 95 4.64 -21.00 -36.23
C GLN A 95 4.31 -22.03 -37.33
N GLN A 96 3.46 -23.01 -37.00
CA GLN A 96 2.98 -24.00 -37.97
C GLN A 96 2.15 -23.35 -39.09
N PHE A 97 1.31 -22.37 -38.75
CA PHE A 97 0.51 -21.64 -39.72
C PHE A 97 1.39 -20.84 -40.70
N LEU A 98 2.37 -20.08 -40.22
CA LEU A 98 3.30 -19.33 -41.08
C LEU A 98 4.06 -20.26 -42.03
N GLY A 99 4.55 -21.40 -41.54
CA GLY A 99 5.26 -22.40 -42.37
C GLY A 99 4.39 -23.01 -43.48
N GLN A 100 3.06 -22.94 -43.35
CA GLN A 100 2.10 -23.47 -44.32
C GLN A 100 1.40 -22.38 -45.13
N LEU A 101 1.61 -21.10 -44.82
CA LEU A 101 0.83 -19.97 -45.34
C LEU A 101 0.86 -19.90 -46.88
N SER A 102 2.00 -20.18 -47.50
CA SER A 102 2.16 -20.20 -48.96
C SER A 102 1.38 -21.31 -49.66
N SER A 103 1.06 -22.40 -48.94
CA SER A 103 0.35 -23.57 -49.48
C SER A 103 -1.15 -23.55 -49.17
N LYS A 104 -1.57 -22.79 -48.16
CA LYS A 104 -2.96 -22.68 -47.73
C LYS A 104 -3.68 -21.58 -48.51
N LYS A 105 -4.94 -21.84 -48.87
CA LYS A 105 -5.83 -20.80 -49.39
C LYS A 105 -6.84 -20.41 -48.32
N PRO A 106 -7.20 -19.12 -48.21
CA PRO A 106 -8.27 -18.70 -47.33
C PRO A 106 -9.59 -19.30 -47.81
N THR A 107 -10.40 -19.72 -46.85
CA THR A 107 -11.76 -20.23 -47.08
C THR A 107 -12.75 -19.10 -47.36
N VAL A 108 -12.54 -17.95 -46.73
CA VAL A 108 -13.34 -16.73 -46.90
C VAL A 108 -12.40 -15.55 -46.99
N LYS A 109 -12.70 -14.61 -47.89
CA LYS A 109 -12.09 -13.28 -47.95
C LYS A 109 -13.16 -12.24 -47.76
N ARG A 110 -12.94 -11.27 -46.88
CA ARG A 110 -13.92 -10.24 -46.52
C ARG A 110 -13.25 -8.88 -46.49
N SER A 111 -13.78 -7.92 -47.23
CA SER A 111 -13.40 -6.51 -47.05
C SER A 111 -14.14 -5.95 -45.84
N LEU A 112 -13.43 -5.21 -44.99
CA LEU A 112 -13.98 -4.61 -43.79
C LEU A 112 -13.46 -3.19 -43.60
N THR A 113 -14.20 -2.40 -42.83
CA THR A 113 -13.74 -1.13 -42.29
C THR A 113 -13.38 -1.37 -40.84
N LEU A 114 -12.23 -0.85 -40.41
CA LEU A 114 -11.84 -0.87 -39.00
C LEU A 114 -11.58 0.54 -38.51
N LEU A 115 -11.64 0.71 -37.20
CA LEU A 115 -11.24 1.93 -36.52
C LEU A 115 -9.80 1.76 -36.05
N ASP A 116 -8.92 2.56 -36.63
CA ASP A 116 -7.52 2.67 -36.22
C ASP A 116 -7.35 3.90 -35.32
N ASN A 117 -6.90 3.67 -34.09
CA ASN A 117 -6.63 4.68 -33.09
C ASN A 117 -5.17 4.63 -32.64
N THR A 118 -4.73 5.66 -31.91
CA THR A 118 -3.37 5.73 -31.36
C THR A 118 -3.00 4.60 -30.41
N ASP A 119 -3.97 3.98 -29.73
CA ASP A 119 -3.75 2.93 -28.72
C ASP A 119 -4.28 1.55 -29.12
N SER A 120 -4.96 1.43 -30.26
CA SER A 120 -5.63 0.20 -30.65
C SER A 120 -6.21 0.19 -32.06
N ILE A 121 -6.49 -1.02 -32.56
CA ILE A 121 -7.33 -1.29 -33.73
C ILE A 121 -8.61 -1.97 -33.27
N VAL A 122 -9.75 -1.50 -33.75
CA VAL A 122 -11.07 -2.09 -33.50
C VAL A 122 -11.68 -2.53 -34.81
N LEU A 123 -12.10 -3.79 -34.89
CA LEU A 123 -12.78 -4.33 -36.07
C LEU A 123 -13.97 -5.19 -35.70
N GLU A 124 -14.95 -5.22 -36.61
CA GLU A 124 -16.13 -6.09 -36.57
C GLU A 124 -15.89 -7.26 -37.52
N PRO A 125 -15.54 -8.46 -37.03
CA PRO A 125 -15.31 -9.61 -37.91
C PRO A 125 -16.58 -9.96 -38.69
N ASP A 126 -17.75 -9.72 -38.08
CA ASP A 126 -19.05 -9.89 -38.73
C ASP A 126 -19.70 -8.56 -39.14
N SER A 127 -19.77 -8.31 -40.45
CA SER A 127 -20.28 -7.06 -41.03
C SER A 127 -21.81 -6.95 -41.02
N THR A 128 -22.49 -7.80 -40.26
CA THR A 128 -23.95 -7.81 -40.16
C THR A 128 -24.48 -6.59 -39.41
N HIS A 129 -23.62 -5.94 -38.61
CA HIS A 129 -23.94 -4.78 -37.79
C HIS A 129 -22.93 -3.67 -38.12
N ASP A 130 -23.38 -2.51 -38.59
CA ASP A 130 -22.51 -1.37 -38.98
C ASP A 130 -22.30 -0.41 -37.79
N LEU A 131 -21.87 -0.92 -36.64
CA LEU A 131 -21.73 -0.09 -35.43
C LEU A 131 -20.52 0.86 -35.57
N LEU A 132 -19.42 0.43 -36.21
CA LEU A 132 -18.33 1.35 -36.60
C LEU A 132 -18.82 2.48 -37.51
N GLY A 133 -19.75 2.23 -38.43
CA GLY A 133 -20.39 3.26 -39.24
C GLY A 133 -21.20 4.25 -38.41
N LYS A 134 -21.93 3.77 -37.40
CA LYS A 134 -22.68 4.61 -36.45
C LYS A 134 -21.76 5.49 -35.58
N LEU A 135 -20.54 5.04 -35.28
CA LEU A 135 -19.54 5.78 -34.49
C LEU A 135 -18.80 6.87 -35.29
N ARG A 136 -18.95 6.90 -36.61
CA ARG A 136 -18.24 7.84 -37.49
C ARG A 136 -18.29 9.32 -37.05
N PRO A 137 -19.41 9.86 -36.52
CA PRO A 137 -19.43 11.25 -36.03
C PRO A 137 -18.51 11.50 -34.84
N LEU A 138 -18.43 10.54 -33.91
CA LEU A 138 -17.56 10.60 -32.73
C LEU A 138 -16.10 10.41 -33.11
N ILE A 139 -15.81 9.46 -34.00
CA ILE A 139 -14.46 9.21 -34.52
C ILE A 139 -13.89 10.50 -35.14
N LYS A 140 -14.68 11.24 -35.93
CA LYS A 140 -14.26 12.53 -36.52
C LYS A 140 -13.95 13.63 -35.48
N GLN A 141 -14.48 13.51 -34.26
CA GLN A 141 -14.24 14.46 -33.18
C GLN A 141 -13.02 14.09 -32.34
N ASN A 142 -12.47 12.88 -32.51
CA ASN A 142 -11.36 12.36 -31.72
C ASN A 142 -10.05 12.36 -32.55
N PRO A 143 -9.11 13.27 -32.29
CA PRO A 143 -7.85 13.35 -33.03
C PRO A 143 -7.04 12.06 -32.90
N GLY A 144 -6.53 11.54 -34.03
CA GLY A 144 -5.76 10.29 -34.07
C GLY A 144 -6.62 9.02 -34.12
N SER A 145 -7.92 9.17 -34.41
CA SER A 145 -8.83 8.07 -34.74
C SER A 145 -9.24 8.18 -36.21
N GLU A 146 -9.08 7.11 -36.99
CA GLU A 146 -9.51 7.08 -38.40
C GLU A 146 -10.13 5.74 -38.78
N LEU A 147 -11.02 5.77 -39.79
CA LEU A 147 -11.58 4.56 -40.37
C LEU A 147 -10.71 4.15 -41.56
N THR A 148 -10.12 2.96 -41.50
CA THR A 148 -9.27 2.42 -42.57
C THR A 148 -9.88 1.16 -43.17
N GLY A 149 -9.59 0.92 -44.46
CA GLY A 149 -9.99 -0.29 -45.14
C GLY A 149 -9.01 -1.43 -44.84
N ALA A 150 -9.55 -2.65 -44.79
CA ALA A 150 -8.78 -3.85 -44.60
C ALA A 150 -9.44 -5.05 -45.28
N GLN A 151 -8.66 -6.12 -45.47
CA GLN A 151 -9.12 -7.41 -45.94
C GLN A 151 -8.85 -8.47 -44.86
N LEU A 152 -9.88 -9.21 -44.47
CA LEU A 152 -9.80 -10.36 -43.58
C LEU A 152 -9.90 -11.65 -44.37
N ASP A 153 -8.83 -12.43 -44.30
CA ASP A 153 -8.72 -13.77 -44.85
C ASP A 153 -8.92 -14.80 -43.72
N ILE A 154 -9.89 -15.70 -43.87
CA ILE A 154 -10.24 -16.72 -42.87
C ILE A 154 -9.76 -18.09 -43.34
N TYR A 155 -8.90 -18.74 -42.55
CA TYR A 155 -8.32 -20.06 -42.83
C TYR A 155 -8.96 -21.16 -41.96
N PRO A 156 -8.80 -22.45 -42.32
CA PRO A 156 -9.28 -23.57 -41.51
C PRO A 156 -8.69 -23.54 -40.09
N GLY A 157 -9.51 -23.83 -39.08
CA GLY A 157 -9.10 -23.76 -37.67
C GLY A 157 -9.31 -22.38 -37.04
N PRO A 158 -10.47 -21.76 -37.34
CA PRO A 158 -10.68 -20.29 -37.51
C PRO A 158 -9.45 -19.40 -37.28
N ILE A 159 -8.48 -19.46 -38.19
CA ILE A 159 -7.33 -18.53 -38.18
C ILE A 159 -7.71 -17.31 -39.03
N TYR A 160 -7.67 -16.16 -38.41
CA TYR A 160 -7.94 -14.86 -38.99
C TYR A 160 -6.63 -14.21 -39.39
N PHE A 161 -6.56 -13.76 -40.64
CA PHE A 161 -5.41 -13.08 -41.21
C PHE A 161 -5.89 -11.75 -41.80
N LEU A 162 -5.59 -10.65 -41.12
CA LEU A 162 -6.00 -9.30 -41.51
C LEU A 162 -4.87 -8.61 -42.26
N HIS A 163 -5.20 -7.99 -43.37
CA HIS A 163 -4.35 -7.11 -44.16
C HIS A 163 -4.92 -5.69 -44.11
N LEU A 164 -4.17 -4.71 -43.63
CA LEU A 164 -4.58 -3.30 -43.82
C LEU A 164 -4.25 -2.86 -45.25
N ASP A 165 -4.98 -1.89 -45.78
CA ASP A 165 -4.75 -1.35 -47.14
C ASP A 165 -3.32 -0.82 -47.35
N ALA A 166 -2.64 -0.41 -46.28
CA ALA A 166 -1.25 0.07 -46.29
C ALA A 166 -0.19 -1.06 -46.23
N ALA A 167 -0.57 -2.33 -46.40
CA ALA A 167 0.39 -3.43 -46.42
C ALA A 167 1.17 -3.48 -47.76
N GLU A 168 2.48 -3.18 -47.72
CA GLU A 168 3.32 -3.06 -48.93
C GLU A 168 3.99 -4.39 -49.35
N GLU A 169 4.13 -5.37 -48.46
CA GLU A 169 4.88 -6.63 -48.67
C GLU A 169 4.06 -7.88 -48.29
N GLY A 170 4.50 -9.07 -48.75
CA GLY A 170 3.89 -10.35 -48.33
C GLY A 170 4.29 -10.73 -46.89
N PRO A 171 3.55 -11.66 -46.24
CA PRO A 171 3.83 -12.07 -44.87
C PRO A 171 5.23 -12.65 -44.71
N ASN A 172 5.95 -12.21 -43.68
CA ASN A 172 7.27 -12.74 -43.35
C ASN A 172 7.16 -14.16 -42.78
N PRO A 173 7.88 -15.15 -43.34
CA PRO A 173 7.83 -16.52 -42.84
C PRO A 173 8.55 -16.73 -41.50
N ASP A 174 9.41 -15.81 -41.06
CA ASP A 174 10.10 -15.91 -39.76
C ASP A 174 9.15 -15.50 -38.62
N PRO A 175 8.74 -16.42 -37.73
CA PRO A 175 7.84 -16.11 -36.62
C PRO A 175 8.41 -15.08 -35.63
N HIS A 176 9.72 -14.86 -35.58
CA HIS A 176 10.31 -13.87 -34.68
C HIS A 176 10.25 -12.45 -35.24
N ALA A 177 9.96 -12.29 -36.54
CA ALA A 177 9.68 -10.99 -37.14
C ALA A 177 8.27 -10.47 -36.78
N TRP A 178 7.45 -11.30 -36.12
CA TRP A 178 6.09 -10.97 -35.72
C TRP A 178 6.02 -10.58 -34.26
N GLU A 179 5.48 -9.40 -34.02
CA GLU A 179 5.22 -8.85 -32.69
C GLU A 179 4.05 -9.54 -32.02
N MET A 180 4.19 -9.81 -30.72
CA MET A 180 3.08 -10.30 -29.90
C MET A 180 2.32 -9.11 -29.30
N LEU A 181 1.07 -8.95 -29.72
CA LEU A 181 0.16 -7.93 -29.22
C LEU A 181 -0.92 -8.53 -28.34
N LEU A 182 -1.32 -7.79 -27.31
CA LEU A 182 -2.53 -8.11 -26.56
C LEU A 182 -3.74 -7.70 -27.40
N GLY A 183 -4.69 -8.60 -27.58
CA GLY A 183 -6.01 -8.22 -28.05
C GLY A 183 -7.14 -8.85 -27.26
N LEU A 184 -8.28 -8.19 -27.30
CA LEU A 184 -9.50 -8.47 -26.56
C LEU A 184 -10.63 -8.72 -27.55
N GLN A 185 -11.46 -9.71 -27.25
CA GLN A 185 -12.72 -9.96 -27.94
C GLN A 185 -13.82 -9.37 -27.08
N LEU A 186 -14.54 -8.38 -27.60
CA LEU A 186 -15.64 -7.71 -26.94
C LEU A 186 -16.94 -8.16 -27.58
N ASN A 187 -17.97 -8.36 -26.78
CA ASN A 187 -19.32 -8.60 -27.20
C ASN A 187 -20.16 -7.40 -26.82
N ILE A 188 -20.79 -6.79 -27.82
CA ILE A 188 -21.67 -5.66 -27.66
C ILE A 188 -23.08 -6.16 -27.93
N LEU A 189 -23.94 -6.05 -26.93
CA LEU A 189 -25.36 -6.31 -27.07
C LEU A 189 -26.04 -5.00 -27.47
N GLU A 190 -26.48 -4.92 -28.72
CA GLU A 190 -27.27 -3.81 -29.25
C GLU A 190 -28.71 -4.30 -29.46
N ASP A 191 -29.69 -3.71 -28.79
CA ASP A 191 -31.09 -4.18 -28.78
C ASP A 191 -31.27 -5.68 -28.46
N THR A 192 -31.39 -6.54 -29.47
CA THR A 192 -31.48 -8.01 -29.32
C THR A 192 -30.38 -8.73 -30.09
N THR A 193 -29.52 -7.96 -30.74
CA THR A 193 -28.43 -8.43 -31.58
C THR A 193 -27.11 -8.31 -30.86
N SER A 194 -26.26 -9.31 -31.06
CA SER A 194 -24.97 -9.41 -30.40
C SER A 194 -23.90 -9.28 -31.46
N THR A 195 -23.03 -8.29 -31.31
CA THR A 195 -21.93 -8.01 -32.25
C THR A 195 -20.62 -8.26 -31.54
N ASP A 196 -19.77 -9.06 -32.17
CA ASP A 196 -18.40 -9.27 -31.68
C ASP A 196 -17.47 -8.22 -32.28
N TRP A 197 -16.67 -7.62 -31.41
CA TRP A 197 -15.62 -6.68 -31.71
C TRP A 197 -14.29 -7.33 -31.36
N VAL A 198 -13.31 -7.15 -32.23
CA VAL A 198 -11.93 -7.52 -31.97
C VAL A 198 -11.14 -6.23 -31.78
N LEU A 199 -10.49 -6.14 -30.61
CA LEU A 199 -9.71 -5.01 -30.18
C LEU A 199 -8.25 -5.42 -30.05
N ILE A 200 -7.36 -4.87 -30.87
CA ILE A 200 -5.93 -5.19 -30.85
C ILE A 200 -5.19 -3.99 -30.29
N GLY A 201 -4.50 -4.15 -29.16
CA GLY A 201 -3.77 -3.07 -28.52
C GLY A 201 -2.52 -2.66 -29.30
N LYS A 202 -2.30 -1.35 -29.41
CA LYS A 202 -1.06 -0.76 -29.93
C LYS A 202 -0.19 -0.29 -28.75
N PRO A 203 0.86 -1.03 -28.37
CA PRO A 203 1.71 -0.63 -27.26
C PRO A 203 2.50 0.64 -27.60
N SER A 204 2.63 1.54 -26.62
CA SER A 204 3.56 2.68 -26.68
C SER A 204 4.88 2.35 -25.98
N GLY A 205 5.95 3.06 -26.33
CA GLY A 205 7.24 2.93 -25.66
C GLY A 205 8.02 1.65 -26.00
N ASP A 206 7.60 0.89 -27.02
CA ASP A 206 8.22 -0.39 -27.36
C ASP A 206 9.70 -0.25 -27.72
N GLY A 207 10.53 -1.11 -27.14
CA GLY A 207 11.99 -1.06 -27.24
C GLY A 207 12.53 -1.04 -28.67
N PRO A 208 12.24 -2.06 -29.51
CA PRO A 208 12.65 -2.08 -30.91
C PRO A 208 12.31 -0.80 -31.69
N ARG A 209 11.14 -0.19 -31.48
CA ARG A 209 10.75 1.08 -32.12
C ARG A 209 11.54 2.27 -31.60
N ARG A 210 11.74 2.35 -30.29
CA ARG A 210 12.60 3.37 -29.68
C ARG A 210 14.01 3.31 -30.26
N LEU A 211 14.55 2.10 -30.42
CA LEU A 211 15.88 1.90 -30.99
C LEU A 211 15.96 2.35 -32.45
N ASN A 212 14.94 2.05 -33.26
CA ASN A 212 14.91 2.53 -34.63
C ASN A 212 14.79 4.06 -34.70
N LEU A 213 13.90 4.66 -33.92
CA LEU A 213 13.74 6.11 -33.85
C LEU A 213 15.03 6.81 -33.39
N LEU A 214 15.74 6.25 -32.40
CA LEU A 214 17.04 6.75 -31.98
C LEU A 214 18.09 6.67 -33.10
N LYS A 215 18.09 5.61 -33.92
CA LYS A 215 19.00 5.51 -35.07
C LYS A 215 18.66 6.53 -36.16
N ASP A 216 17.38 6.75 -36.42
CA ASP A 216 16.92 7.68 -37.45
C ASP A 216 17.22 9.14 -37.07
N LEU A 217 17.15 9.47 -35.77
CA LEU A 217 17.40 10.81 -35.26
C LEU A 217 18.87 11.10 -34.95
N LYS A 218 19.68 10.07 -34.68
CA LYS A 218 21.06 10.26 -34.25
C LYS A 218 21.96 10.62 -35.43
N ASP A 219 22.51 11.84 -35.39
CA ASP A 219 23.64 12.24 -36.23
C ASP A 219 24.98 12.16 -35.45
N PRO A 220 26.15 12.35 -36.11
CA PRO A 220 27.45 12.30 -35.43
C PRO A 220 27.69 13.36 -34.35
N GLN A 221 26.91 14.45 -34.35
CA GLN A 221 27.05 15.58 -33.42
C GLN A 221 26.06 15.51 -32.25
N THR A 222 25.03 14.67 -32.38
CA THR A 222 23.98 14.48 -31.38
C THR A 222 24.47 13.62 -30.22
N LEU A 223 24.35 14.16 -29.01
CA LEU A 223 24.71 13.49 -27.76
C LEU A 223 23.53 12.65 -27.27
N LEU A 224 23.66 11.34 -27.31
CA LEU A 224 22.65 10.44 -26.76
C LEU A 224 22.90 10.23 -25.26
N VAL A 225 21.95 10.60 -24.41
CA VAL A 225 22.11 10.61 -22.95
C VAL A 225 20.93 9.94 -22.24
N ASP A 226 21.17 9.36 -21.07
CA ASP A 226 20.13 8.74 -20.25
C ASP A 226 20.22 9.13 -18.77
N SER A 227 19.06 9.32 -18.16
CA SER A 227 18.92 9.73 -16.75
C SER A 227 18.91 8.60 -15.74
N GLY A 228 19.01 7.34 -16.17
CA GLY A 228 19.02 6.14 -15.31
C GLY A 228 17.75 5.31 -15.46
N ASN A 229 17.78 4.12 -14.85
CA ASN A 229 16.71 3.10 -14.90
C ASN A 229 16.44 2.57 -16.32
N LEU A 230 17.48 2.11 -17.01
CA LEU A 230 17.47 1.78 -18.44
C LEU A 230 17.58 0.27 -18.72
N LEU A 231 18.16 -0.53 -17.83
CA LEU A 231 18.57 -1.91 -18.15
C LEU A 231 17.52 -3.00 -17.88
N GLU A 232 16.82 -2.93 -16.77
CA GLU A 232 15.89 -3.98 -16.32
C GLU A 232 14.47 -3.69 -16.76
N GLY A 233 13.75 -4.70 -17.26
CA GLY A 233 12.38 -4.51 -17.75
C GLY A 233 11.51 -5.74 -17.58
N LEU A 234 10.41 -5.82 -18.34
CA LEU A 234 9.23 -6.66 -18.05
C LEU A 234 9.51 -8.15 -17.78
N SER A 235 10.56 -8.74 -18.35
CA SER A 235 10.89 -10.16 -18.07
C SER A 235 11.46 -10.41 -16.67
N SER A 236 11.91 -9.37 -15.96
CA SER A 236 12.29 -9.45 -14.54
C SER A 236 11.08 -9.69 -13.62
N VAL A 237 9.88 -9.31 -14.07
CA VAL A 237 8.61 -9.52 -13.35
C VAL A 237 8.32 -11.02 -13.17
N ASN A 238 8.75 -11.86 -14.11
CA ASN A 238 8.46 -13.30 -14.12
C ASN A 238 9.40 -14.15 -13.26
N THR A 239 10.64 -13.72 -12.99
CA THR A 239 11.70 -14.63 -12.49
C THR A 239 12.36 -14.23 -11.18
N ALA A 240 11.99 -13.08 -10.58
CA ALA A 240 12.71 -12.51 -9.43
C ALA A 240 14.25 -12.41 -9.65
N SER A 241 14.67 -12.40 -10.92
CA SER A 241 16.04 -12.38 -11.39
C SER A 241 16.22 -11.25 -12.42
N LEU A 242 17.44 -11.06 -12.92
CA LEU A 242 17.70 -10.09 -13.98
C LEU A 242 16.83 -10.39 -15.20
N SER A 243 16.36 -9.33 -15.84
CA SER A 243 15.59 -9.37 -17.07
C SER A 243 16.30 -10.24 -18.10
N LEU A 244 15.58 -11.22 -18.67
CA LEU A 244 16.06 -12.02 -19.81
C LEU A 244 16.46 -11.11 -21.00
N GLN A 245 15.92 -9.88 -21.06
CA GLN A 245 16.22 -8.89 -22.09
C GLN A 245 17.35 -7.92 -21.73
N ARG A 246 17.96 -8.01 -20.53
CA ARG A 246 19.07 -7.13 -20.11
C ARG A 246 20.22 -7.16 -21.13
N GLY A 247 20.55 -8.34 -21.64
CA GLY A 247 21.58 -8.50 -22.67
C GLY A 247 21.25 -7.79 -23.99
N ASN A 248 19.97 -7.71 -24.37
CA ASN A 248 19.55 -6.94 -25.55
C ASN A 248 19.69 -5.43 -25.29
N SER A 249 19.29 -4.96 -24.10
CA SER A 249 19.48 -3.56 -23.69
C SER A 249 20.97 -3.17 -23.74
N LEU A 250 21.87 -3.95 -23.12
CA LEU A 250 23.31 -3.69 -23.11
C LEU A 250 23.92 -3.61 -24.53
N LYS A 251 23.54 -4.53 -25.42
CA LYS A 251 23.95 -4.50 -26.84
C LYS A 251 23.40 -3.27 -27.56
N ALA A 252 22.17 -2.88 -27.28
CA ALA A 252 21.57 -1.68 -27.84
C ALA A 252 22.32 -0.42 -27.41
N LEU A 253 22.70 -0.30 -26.13
CA LEU A 253 23.49 0.83 -25.63
C LEU A 253 24.85 0.92 -26.31
N GLN A 254 25.54 -0.21 -26.45
CA GLN A 254 26.82 -0.29 -27.15
C GLN A 254 26.67 0.14 -28.62
N ASN A 255 25.68 -0.40 -29.33
CA ASN A 255 25.47 -0.14 -30.75
C ASN A 255 25.02 1.30 -31.03
N LEU A 256 24.19 1.87 -30.16
CA LEU A 256 23.74 3.24 -30.27
C LEU A 256 24.82 4.24 -29.86
N GLY A 257 25.89 3.81 -29.19
CA GLY A 257 26.99 4.68 -28.77
C GLY A 257 26.50 5.86 -27.94
N TYR A 258 25.88 5.56 -26.79
CA TYR A 258 25.50 6.58 -25.82
C TYR A 258 26.70 7.44 -25.45
N PHE A 259 26.47 8.72 -25.22
CA PHE A 259 27.48 9.65 -24.73
C PHE A 259 27.62 9.52 -23.22
N ALA A 260 26.53 9.56 -22.46
CA ALA A 260 26.54 9.44 -21.00
C ALA A 260 25.31 8.68 -20.51
N LEU A 261 25.52 7.81 -19.53
CA LEU A 261 24.45 7.02 -18.90
C LEU A 261 24.51 7.22 -17.39
N ASN A 262 23.49 7.83 -16.79
CA ASN A 262 23.42 7.89 -15.33
C ASN A 262 23.09 6.51 -14.76
N ILE A 263 23.50 6.26 -13.51
CA ILE A 263 23.20 5.03 -12.79
C ILE A 263 21.97 5.25 -11.89
N GLY A 264 20.90 4.51 -12.19
CA GLY A 264 19.74 4.33 -11.31
C GLY A 264 19.77 2.99 -10.57
N ALA A 265 18.65 2.64 -9.94
CA ALA A 265 18.51 1.39 -9.20
C ALA A 265 18.48 0.16 -10.12
N GLU A 266 17.85 0.27 -11.29
CA GLU A 266 17.70 -0.86 -12.21
C GLU A 266 19.05 -1.32 -12.81
N GLU A 267 19.99 -0.40 -13.01
CA GLU A 267 21.35 -0.76 -13.44
C GLU A 267 22.04 -1.70 -12.43
N LEU A 268 21.76 -1.49 -11.15
CA LEU A 268 22.43 -2.14 -10.02
C LEU A 268 21.67 -3.35 -9.45
N ARG A 269 20.54 -3.75 -10.04
CA ARG A 269 19.81 -4.96 -9.60
C ARG A 269 20.65 -6.24 -9.60
N GLY A 270 21.63 -6.33 -10.50
CA GLY A 270 22.58 -7.45 -10.57
C GLY A 270 23.74 -7.35 -9.58
N GLY A 271 23.79 -6.29 -8.77
CA GLY A 271 24.91 -5.93 -7.92
C GLY A 271 25.98 -5.09 -8.63
N LEU A 272 26.75 -4.35 -7.84
CA LEU A 272 27.80 -3.44 -8.34
C LEU A 272 28.85 -4.16 -9.20
N ASP A 273 29.32 -5.33 -8.76
CA ASP A 273 30.33 -6.11 -9.49
C ASP A 273 29.84 -6.57 -10.85
N ASN A 274 28.54 -6.85 -10.99
CA ASN A 274 27.96 -7.21 -12.27
C ASN A 274 27.92 -6.00 -13.21
N LEU A 275 27.49 -4.83 -12.72
CA LEU A 275 27.46 -3.60 -13.52
C LEU A 275 28.87 -3.18 -13.98
N LEU A 276 29.89 -3.31 -13.13
CA LEU A 276 31.28 -3.02 -13.50
C LEU A 276 31.79 -3.96 -14.61
N ARG A 277 31.50 -5.27 -14.51
CA ARG A 277 31.84 -6.22 -15.58
C ARG A 277 31.11 -5.90 -16.89
N GLU A 278 29.84 -5.53 -16.83
CA GLU A 278 29.05 -5.14 -18.00
C GLU A 278 29.58 -3.84 -18.61
N GLN A 279 29.99 -2.87 -17.80
CA GLN A 279 30.64 -1.64 -18.26
C GLN A 279 31.87 -1.96 -19.11
N GLU A 280 32.76 -2.81 -18.61
CA GLU A 280 33.98 -3.20 -19.31
C GLU A 280 33.66 -3.99 -20.59
N GLN A 281 32.75 -4.97 -20.51
CA GLN A 281 32.39 -5.84 -21.62
C GLN A 281 31.75 -5.06 -22.79
N TYR A 282 30.91 -4.09 -22.49
CA TYR A 282 30.14 -3.33 -23.50
C TYR A 282 30.70 -1.92 -23.75
N ASN A 283 31.76 -1.52 -23.04
CA ASN A 283 32.38 -0.19 -23.10
C ASN A 283 31.37 0.95 -22.88
N LEU A 284 30.56 0.84 -21.83
CA LEU A 284 29.45 1.76 -21.55
C LEU A 284 29.93 2.99 -20.75
N PRO A 285 29.46 4.21 -21.09
CA PRO A 285 29.90 5.43 -20.43
C PRO A 285 29.06 5.76 -19.18
N TRP A 286 29.07 4.87 -18.20
CA TRP A 286 28.38 5.12 -16.94
C TRP A 286 28.98 6.31 -16.19
N ILE A 287 28.10 7.19 -15.72
CA ILE A 287 28.44 8.30 -14.84
C ILE A 287 27.60 8.24 -13.57
N SER A 288 28.21 8.62 -12.44
CA SER A 288 27.50 8.78 -11.17
C SER A 288 28.35 9.57 -10.19
N ALA A 289 27.84 10.73 -9.77
CA ALA A 289 28.36 11.51 -8.65
C ALA A 289 27.80 11.01 -7.31
N SER A 290 26.76 10.17 -7.31
CA SER A 290 26.12 9.66 -6.09
C SER A 290 26.88 8.51 -5.43
N LEU A 291 27.77 7.81 -6.15
CA LEU A 291 28.42 6.58 -5.68
C LEU A 291 29.93 6.74 -5.50
N ARG A 292 30.40 6.55 -4.27
CA ARG A 292 31.84 6.58 -3.92
C ARG A 292 32.23 5.35 -3.10
N GLN A 293 33.53 5.09 -3.02
CA GLN A 293 34.10 4.11 -2.13
C GLN A 293 35.50 4.58 -1.70
N ASN A 294 35.76 4.60 -0.39
CA ASN A 294 37.01 5.08 0.18
C ASN A 294 37.38 6.49 -0.31
N GLY A 295 36.39 7.39 -0.40
CA GLY A 295 36.57 8.75 -0.89
C GLY A 295 36.89 8.88 -2.38
N LYS A 296 36.83 7.82 -3.19
CA LYS A 296 36.95 7.89 -4.66
C LYS A 296 35.61 7.60 -5.32
N TYR A 297 35.34 8.18 -6.48
CA TYR A 297 34.14 7.81 -7.24
C TYR A 297 34.28 6.40 -7.82
N LEU A 298 33.17 5.64 -7.77
CA LEU A 298 33.10 4.32 -8.39
C LEU A 298 32.95 4.41 -9.92
N PHE A 299 32.32 5.48 -10.39
CA PHE A 299 32.14 5.82 -11.80
C PHE A 299 32.60 7.26 -12.03
N ALA A 300 32.78 7.70 -13.29
CA ALA A 300 33.08 9.12 -13.51
C ALA A 300 31.90 9.97 -13.00
N PRO A 301 32.12 11.04 -12.21
CA PRO A 301 31.02 11.85 -11.70
C PRO A 301 30.32 12.66 -12.81
N TYR A 302 31.05 12.95 -13.89
CA TYR A 302 30.56 13.68 -15.04
C TYR A 302 31.27 13.26 -16.34
N LYS A 303 30.72 13.73 -17.46
CA LYS A 303 31.37 13.67 -18.78
C LYS A 303 31.26 15.00 -19.50
N LEU A 304 32.32 15.38 -20.23
CA LEU A 304 32.42 16.67 -20.93
C LEU A 304 32.23 16.51 -22.43
N ALA A 305 31.30 17.25 -23.00
CA ALA A 305 31.14 17.41 -24.45
C ALA A 305 31.69 18.77 -24.90
N GLN A 306 32.21 18.83 -26.12
CA GLN A 306 32.65 20.07 -26.76
C GLN A 306 31.83 20.31 -28.02
N ALA A 307 31.34 21.53 -28.20
CA ALA A 307 30.76 22.00 -29.45
C ALA A 307 31.87 22.38 -30.44
N GLU A 308 31.52 22.55 -31.72
CA GLU A 308 32.47 22.89 -32.78
C GLU A 308 33.21 24.22 -32.55
N ASP A 309 32.56 25.16 -31.86
CA ASP A 309 33.09 26.48 -31.50
C ASP A 309 33.95 26.47 -30.22
N GLY A 310 34.16 25.27 -29.64
CA GLY A 310 34.95 25.07 -28.42
C GLY A 310 34.18 25.25 -27.12
N LYS A 311 32.87 25.55 -27.16
CA LYS A 311 32.03 25.60 -25.96
C LYS A 311 31.93 24.24 -25.29
N THR A 312 31.86 24.24 -23.97
CA THR A 312 31.91 23.02 -23.15
C THR A 312 30.61 22.77 -22.40
N LEU A 313 30.12 21.53 -22.46
CA LEU A 313 28.96 21.03 -21.72
C LEU A 313 29.41 19.95 -20.73
N ALA A 314 29.11 20.13 -19.44
CA ALA A 314 29.31 19.11 -18.42
C ALA A 314 28.00 18.39 -18.08
N LEU A 315 27.98 17.06 -18.24
CA LEU A 315 26.87 16.19 -17.85
C LEU A 315 27.22 15.48 -16.54
N ILE A 316 26.51 15.77 -15.46
CA ILE A 316 26.73 15.18 -14.12
C ILE A 316 25.63 14.15 -13.84
N GLY A 317 26.00 12.93 -13.42
CA GLY A 317 25.03 11.88 -13.09
C GLY A 317 24.64 11.90 -11.61
N ILE A 318 23.35 11.93 -11.29
CA ILE A 318 22.84 11.86 -9.91
C ILE A 318 21.78 10.77 -9.82
N GLY A 319 22.08 9.70 -9.12
CA GLY A 319 21.12 8.63 -8.81
C GLY A 319 20.25 8.96 -7.59
N ASN A 320 19.05 8.37 -7.53
CA ASN A 320 18.17 8.42 -6.37
C ASN A 320 18.83 7.76 -5.15
N HIS A 321 19.24 8.57 -4.18
CA HIS A 321 19.95 8.08 -3.00
C HIS A 321 19.14 7.09 -2.17
N THR A 322 17.81 7.26 -2.07
CA THR A 322 16.94 6.38 -1.28
C THR A 322 16.85 4.99 -1.92
N GLU A 323 16.68 4.91 -3.24
CA GLU A 323 16.69 3.62 -3.95
C GLU A 323 18.07 2.93 -3.85
N LEU A 324 19.16 3.70 -3.98
CA LEU A 324 20.51 3.17 -3.87
C LEU A 324 20.81 2.64 -2.46
N GLU A 325 20.38 3.36 -1.41
CA GLU A 325 20.52 2.92 -0.02
C GLU A 325 19.79 1.59 0.21
N GLN A 326 18.60 1.42 -0.40
CA GLN A 326 17.92 0.12 -0.36
C GLN A 326 18.76 -0.96 -1.03
N LEU A 327 19.36 -0.72 -2.20
CA LEU A 327 20.24 -1.70 -2.83
C LEU A 327 21.45 -2.05 -1.95
N GLN A 328 21.97 -1.10 -1.16
CA GLN A 328 23.02 -1.38 -0.18
C GLN A 328 22.52 -2.23 0.99
N GLU A 329 21.38 -1.89 1.60
CA GLU A 329 20.74 -2.72 2.63
C GLU A 329 20.45 -4.14 2.11
N ARG A 330 20.15 -4.24 0.82
CA ARG A 330 19.93 -5.48 0.10
C ARG A 330 21.21 -6.28 -0.17
N GLY A 331 22.38 -5.77 0.17
CA GLY A 331 23.69 -6.39 -0.07
C GLY A 331 24.13 -6.38 -1.53
N LEU A 332 23.46 -5.61 -2.40
CA LEU A 332 23.80 -5.48 -3.82
C LEU A 332 24.90 -4.42 -4.05
N LEU A 333 25.06 -3.53 -3.08
CA LEU A 333 26.21 -2.61 -2.99
C LEU A 333 27.13 -3.04 -1.85
N GLY A 334 28.43 -2.86 -2.02
CA GLY A 334 29.40 -3.19 -0.98
C GLY A 334 29.17 -2.37 0.29
N ALA A 335 29.43 -2.94 1.46
CA ALA A 335 29.28 -2.25 2.75
C ALA A 335 30.15 -0.97 2.88
N GLY A 336 31.20 -0.84 2.05
CA GLY A 336 32.03 0.36 1.96
C GLY A 336 31.60 1.37 0.90
N THR A 337 30.49 1.15 0.20
CA THR A 337 29.96 2.10 -0.78
C THR A 337 29.33 3.29 -0.05
N GLU A 338 29.87 4.47 -0.31
CA GLU A 338 29.33 5.75 0.14
C GLU A 338 28.25 6.20 -0.86
N ILE A 339 27.02 6.35 -0.39
CA ILE A 339 25.90 6.88 -1.18
C ILE A 339 25.69 8.34 -0.77
N LEU A 340 25.78 9.25 -1.73
CA LEU A 340 25.64 10.67 -1.49
C LEU A 340 24.22 11.14 -1.80
N THR A 341 23.70 12.03 -0.95
CA THR A 341 22.48 12.79 -1.25
C THR A 341 22.70 13.68 -2.48
N PRO A 342 21.65 14.08 -3.22
CA PRO A 342 21.80 14.90 -4.43
C PRO A 342 22.63 16.19 -4.21
N ALA A 343 22.41 16.90 -3.11
CA ALA A 343 23.17 18.11 -2.77
C ALA A 343 24.66 17.81 -2.48
N ALA A 344 24.96 16.70 -1.80
CA ALA A 344 26.33 16.30 -1.53
C ALA A 344 27.04 15.85 -2.81
N ALA A 345 26.36 15.07 -3.65
CA ALA A 345 26.85 14.63 -4.96
C ALA A 345 27.22 15.83 -5.85
N LEU A 346 26.33 16.82 -5.97
CA LEU A 346 26.60 18.07 -6.69
C LEU A 346 27.82 18.82 -6.18
N LYS A 347 27.90 19.03 -4.86
CA LYS A 347 29.01 19.73 -4.23
C LYS A 347 30.35 19.09 -4.56
N TRP A 348 30.43 17.76 -4.51
CA TRP A 348 31.66 17.03 -4.83
C TRP A 348 31.93 16.99 -6.34
N ALA A 349 30.90 16.92 -7.17
CA ALA A 349 31.04 16.98 -8.62
C ALA A 349 31.61 18.35 -9.08
N PHE A 350 31.09 19.46 -8.55
CA PHE A 350 31.63 20.80 -8.83
C PHE A 350 33.07 20.96 -8.39
N LYS A 351 33.40 20.50 -7.17
CA LYS A 351 34.80 20.52 -6.71
C LYS A 351 35.72 19.71 -7.64
N SER A 352 35.23 18.62 -8.21
CA SER A 352 35.99 17.82 -9.17
C SER A 352 36.16 18.57 -10.51
N LEU A 353 35.10 19.20 -11.02
CA LEU A 353 35.16 20.04 -12.22
C LEU A 353 36.16 21.21 -12.06
N GLU A 354 36.09 21.92 -10.94
CA GLU A 354 37.00 23.04 -10.62
C GLU A 354 38.47 22.59 -10.52
N ALA A 355 38.71 21.36 -10.06
CA ALA A 355 40.06 20.81 -9.92
C ALA A 355 40.64 20.34 -11.27
N GLU A 356 39.80 19.81 -12.16
CA GLU A 356 40.23 19.27 -13.46
C GLU A 356 40.29 20.35 -14.56
N LEU A 357 39.36 21.30 -14.53
CA LEU A 357 39.20 22.28 -15.59
C LEU A 357 39.82 23.63 -15.25
N LYS A 358 40.58 24.17 -16.21
CA LYS A 358 41.16 25.52 -16.10
C LYS A 358 40.11 26.63 -16.19
N GLN A 359 38.99 26.34 -16.85
CA GLN A 359 37.85 27.25 -17.02
C GLN A 359 36.57 26.45 -16.71
N PRO A 360 35.59 27.06 -16.05
CA PRO A 360 34.32 26.38 -15.79
C PRO A 360 33.62 26.02 -17.10
N PRO A 361 32.82 24.94 -17.13
CA PRO A 361 32.00 24.61 -18.29
C PRO A 361 31.08 25.78 -18.69
N ASP A 362 30.81 25.93 -19.98
CA ASP A 362 29.87 26.94 -20.49
C ASP A 362 28.40 26.59 -20.21
N LEU A 363 28.13 25.30 -19.98
CA LEU A 363 26.82 24.75 -19.66
C LEU A 363 26.97 23.54 -18.73
N ILE A 364 26.15 23.46 -17.68
CA ILE A 364 26.08 22.33 -16.75
C ILE A 364 24.69 21.71 -16.78
N ALA A 365 24.65 20.43 -17.10
CA ALA A 365 23.44 19.63 -17.16
C ALA A 365 23.50 18.44 -16.19
N ILE A 366 22.41 18.17 -15.48
CA ILE A 366 22.27 17.02 -14.58
C ILE A 366 21.46 15.93 -15.27
N LEU A 367 21.94 14.69 -15.23
CA LEU A 367 21.19 13.48 -15.59
C LEU A 367 20.74 12.80 -14.29
N THR A 368 19.44 12.67 -14.07
CA THR A 368 18.94 12.12 -12.81
C THR A 368 17.63 11.34 -12.93
N ASN A 369 17.52 10.21 -12.21
CA ASN A 369 16.29 9.42 -12.09
C ASN A 369 15.43 9.84 -10.88
N LEU A 370 15.65 11.05 -10.35
CA LEU A 370 14.77 11.63 -9.35
C LEU A 370 13.44 12.05 -9.97
N GLU A 371 12.37 11.91 -9.20
CA GLU A 371 11.01 12.28 -9.57
C GLU A 371 10.34 13.14 -8.47
N GLY A 372 9.17 13.69 -8.79
CA GLY A 372 8.31 14.41 -7.83
C GLY A 372 9.02 15.51 -7.04
N SER A 373 8.83 15.50 -5.71
CA SER A 373 9.37 16.53 -4.82
C SER A 373 10.90 16.50 -4.72
N GLU A 374 11.56 15.36 -4.93
CA GLU A 374 13.03 15.28 -4.92
C GLU A 374 13.64 16.01 -6.11
N LEU A 375 13.05 15.84 -7.31
CA LEU A 375 13.43 16.56 -8.51
C LEU A 375 13.21 18.07 -8.35
N GLU A 376 12.08 18.47 -7.75
CA GLU A 376 11.78 19.87 -7.44
C GLU A 376 12.77 20.47 -6.44
N ASN A 377 13.12 19.72 -5.39
CA ASN A 377 14.12 20.15 -4.39
C ASN A 377 15.52 20.30 -5.01
N LEU A 378 15.90 19.38 -5.90
CA LEU A 378 17.15 19.49 -6.65
C LEU A 378 17.17 20.76 -7.50
N ALA A 379 16.06 21.05 -8.20
CA ALA A 379 15.92 22.26 -8.99
C ALA A 379 16.00 23.54 -8.15
N GLN A 380 15.57 23.53 -6.89
CA GLN A 380 15.66 24.69 -5.99
C GLN A 380 17.06 24.91 -5.40
N THR A 381 17.97 23.94 -5.50
CA THR A 381 19.30 24.02 -4.86
C THR A 381 20.24 25.06 -5.54
N ASN A 382 19.85 25.61 -6.71
CA ASN A 382 20.27 26.89 -7.34
C ASN A 382 21.77 27.26 -7.47
N ALA A 383 22.74 26.36 -7.26
CA ALA A 383 24.17 26.70 -7.37
C ALA A 383 24.77 26.29 -8.73
N GLY A 384 24.60 27.11 -9.77
CA GLY A 384 25.35 26.98 -11.03
C GLY A 384 24.95 25.81 -11.94
N ILE A 385 23.70 25.36 -11.88
CA ILE A 385 23.15 24.33 -12.78
C ILE A 385 22.27 25.03 -13.81
N ASP A 386 22.46 24.72 -15.09
CA ASP A 386 21.66 25.29 -16.16
C ASP A 386 20.47 24.41 -16.56
N LEU A 387 20.67 23.08 -16.53
CA LEU A 387 19.71 22.10 -17.05
C LEU A 387 19.63 20.88 -16.13
N ILE A 388 18.42 20.37 -15.89
CA ILE A 388 18.17 19.10 -15.23
C ILE A 388 17.33 18.24 -16.16
N LEU A 389 17.86 17.08 -16.53
CA LEU A 389 17.20 16.05 -17.31
C LEU A 389 16.72 14.96 -16.35
N GLY A 390 15.43 15.01 -16.02
CA GLY A 390 14.80 14.19 -14.99
C GLY A 390 13.77 13.21 -15.54
N GLU A 391 13.39 12.23 -14.71
CA GLU A 391 12.18 11.45 -14.92
C GLU A 391 10.98 12.25 -14.42
N ALA A 392 9.99 12.49 -15.29
CA ALA A 392 8.73 13.08 -14.84
C ALA A 392 7.57 12.67 -15.76
N GLN A 393 6.35 12.83 -15.27
CA GLN A 393 5.09 12.50 -15.97
C GLN A 393 4.80 13.50 -17.11
N ALA A 394 5.74 13.70 -18.03
CA ALA A 394 5.54 14.52 -19.22
C ALA A 394 4.39 13.95 -20.07
N PRO A 395 3.58 14.80 -20.73
CA PRO A 395 2.47 14.33 -21.54
C PRO A 395 2.97 13.45 -22.70
N LEU A 396 2.27 12.35 -22.97
CA LEU A 396 2.52 11.43 -24.11
C LEU A 396 2.12 11.99 -25.47
N ARG A 397 2.01 13.31 -25.59
CA ARG A 397 1.65 13.98 -26.84
C ARG A 397 2.87 14.71 -27.37
N PRO A 398 3.05 14.76 -28.71
CA PRO A 398 4.09 15.60 -29.29
C PRO A 398 3.95 17.01 -28.73
N SER A 399 5.03 17.50 -28.13
CA SER A 399 5.05 18.81 -27.51
C SER A 399 6.38 19.46 -27.76
N LYS A 400 6.36 20.76 -28.06
CA LYS A 400 7.54 21.55 -28.32
C LYS A 400 7.54 22.74 -27.38
N LEU A 401 8.57 22.82 -26.56
CA LEU A 401 8.80 23.90 -25.61
C LEU A 401 10.04 24.67 -26.06
N GLN A 402 9.91 25.99 -26.20
CA GLN A 402 11.03 26.89 -26.47
C GLN A 402 11.18 27.85 -25.30
N LEU A 403 12.38 27.92 -24.76
CA LEU A 403 12.75 28.76 -23.63
C LEU A 403 14.04 29.51 -23.97
N GLU A 404 14.09 30.78 -23.59
CA GLU A 404 15.27 31.63 -23.72
C GLU A 404 15.55 32.30 -22.38
N ARG A 405 16.81 32.38 -21.98
CA ARG A 405 17.21 33.10 -20.76
C ARG A 405 18.61 33.70 -20.87
N VAL A 406 18.81 34.81 -20.17
CA VAL A 406 20.12 35.42 -19.94
C VAL A 406 20.90 34.61 -18.91
N LYS A 407 22.20 34.39 -19.14
CA LYS A 407 23.09 33.71 -18.20
C LYS A 407 23.22 34.53 -16.91
N ASP A 408 22.78 33.96 -15.79
CA ASP A 408 22.89 34.54 -14.45
C ASP A 408 23.28 33.43 -13.46
N PRO A 409 24.37 33.54 -12.68
CA PRO A 409 24.76 32.51 -11.72
C PRO A 409 23.73 32.17 -10.61
N HIS A 410 22.66 32.96 -10.45
CA HIS A 410 21.60 32.71 -9.46
C HIS A 410 20.27 32.20 -10.02
N HIS A 411 20.25 31.75 -11.28
CA HIS A 411 19.03 31.29 -11.93
C HIS A 411 18.57 29.90 -11.46
N THR A 412 17.25 29.65 -11.57
CA THR A 412 16.68 28.30 -11.40
C THR A 412 16.97 27.45 -12.63
N PRO A 413 17.53 26.24 -12.53
CA PRO A 413 17.79 25.38 -13.69
C PRO A 413 16.53 25.11 -14.51
N PHE A 414 16.71 24.89 -15.82
CA PHE A 414 15.65 24.37 -16.67
C PHE A 414 15.42 22.89 -16.37
N VAL A 415 14.23 22.52 -15.90
CA VAL A 415 13.86 21.12 -15.70
C VAL A 415 13.19 20.60 -16.95
N VAL A 416 13.85 19.68 -17.64
CA VAL A 416 13.32 18.96 -18.78
C VAL A 416 12.93 17.56 -18.31
N ALA A 417 11.62 17.39 -18.16
CA ALA A 417 10.99 16.13 -17.88
C ALA A 417 10.84 15.31 -19.16
N ASN A 418 11.19 14.03 -19.12
CA ASN A 418 10.88 13.10 -20.19
C ASN A 418 9.98 11.95 -19.71
N ASN A 419 9.14 11.44 -20.62
CA ASN A 419 8.26 10.31 -20.35
C ASN A 419 8.96 9.00 -20.73
N PRO A 420 8.87 7.92 -19.94
CA PRO A 420 9.42 6.60 -20.27
C PRO A 420 9.04 6.05 -21.65
N GLN A 421 7.89 6.46 -22.21
CA GLN A 421 7.37 6.01 -23.50
C GLN A 421 7.68 7.00 -24.65
N ALA A 422 8.53 8.00 -24.41
CA ALA A 422 8.92 9.02 -25.39
C ALA A 422 10.45 9.23 -25.41
N LEU A 423 10.91 9.98 -26.41
CA LEU A 423 12.27 10.51 -26.50
C LEU A 423 12.22 12.03 -26.35
N GLY A 424 13.14 12.59 -25.58
CA GLY A 424 13.37 14.03 -25.55
C GLY A 424 14.41 14.40 -26.61
N LEU A 425 14.07 15.31 -27.52
CA LEU A 425 15.02 15.96 -28.42
C LEU A 425 15.26 17.38 -27.92
N LEU A 426 16.45 17.61 -27.38
CA LEU A 426 16.86 18.89 -26.84
C LEU A 426 17.85 19.57 -27.76
N GLN A 427 17.54 20.81 -28.17
CA GLN A 427 18.45 21.67 -28.90
C GLN A 427 18.83 22.83 -27.99
N VAL A 428 20.11 22.94 -27.64
CA VAL A 428 20.63 23.98 -26.78
C VAL A 428 21.57 24.87 -27.58
N GLN A 429 21.27 26.17 -27.60
CA GLN A 429 22.10 27.18 -28.23
C GLN A 429 22.65 28.12 -27.16
N LEU A 430 23.97 28.28 -27.16
CA LEU A 430 24.73 29.06 -26.20
C LEU A 430 25.33 30.27 -26.91
N ASP A 431 24.85 31.45 -26.54
CA ASP A 431 25.49 32.72 -26.88
C ASP A 431 26.36 33.18 -25.68
N ALA A 432 27.11 34.27 -25.88
CA ALA A 432 27.90 34.93 -24.84
C ALA A 432 27.05 35.29 -23.62
N GLU A 433 25.80 35.73 -23.83
CA GLU A 433 24.92 36.23 -22.77
C GLU A 433 23.68 35.36 -22.53
N LYS A 434 23.37 34.39 -23.40
CA LYS A 434 22.07 33.70 -23.37
C LYS A 434 22.17 32.19 -23.59
N ILE A 435 21.22 31.48 -23.01
CA ILE A 435 20.94 30.06 -23.24
C ILE A 435 19.54 29.98 -23.85
N GLN A 436 19.45 29.38 -25.03
CA GLN A 436 18.18 29.03 -25.68
C GLN A 436 18.05 27.51 -25.67
N ILE A 437 16.90 27.03 -25.21
CA ILE A 437 16.59 25.60 -25.14
C ILE A 437 15.29 25.36 -25.89
N GLN A 438 15.34 24.44 -26.84
CA GLN A 438 14.17 23.87 -27.47
C GLN A 438 14.08 22.39 -27.08
N ASN A 439 13.04 22.02 -26.37
CA ASN A 439 12.74 20.63 -26.03
C ASN A 439 11.56 20.14 -26.86
N GLU A 440 11.72 19.01 -27.52
CA GLU A 440 10.66 18.33 -28.25
C GLU A 440 10.47 16.91 -27.70
N ILE A 441 9.26 16.59 -27.24
CA ILE A 441 8.92 15.24 -26.79
C ILE A 441 8.37 14.47 -27.99
N LEU A 442 9.03 13.36 -28.32
CA LEU A 442 8.71 12.49 -29.44
C LEU A 442 8.18 11.15 -28.91
N PRO A 443 6.85 10.94 -28.89
CA PRO A 443 6.27 9.67 -28.44
C PRO A 443 6.79 8.50 -29.28
N VAL A 444 7.17 7.41 -28.61
CA VAL A 444 7.48 6.14 -29.30
C VAL A 444 6.15 5.43 -29.55
N SER A 445 5.48 5.79 -30.64
CA SER A 445 4.20 5.19 -31.03
C SER A 445 4.39 3.84 -31.70
N PHE A 446 3.33 3.04 -31.75
CA PHE A 446 3.31 1.74 -32.40
C PHE A 446 3.47 1.81 -33.93
N ASP A 447 3.13 2.94 -34.55
CA ASP A 447 3.18 3.10 -36.01
C ASP A 447 4.62 3.34 -36.51
N LEU A 448 5.58 3.59 -35.60
CA LEU A 448 7.00 3.63 -35.94
C LEU A 448 7.49 2.24 -36.35
N LYS A 449 8.42 2.19 -37.31
CA LYS A 449 9.04 0.93 -37.72
C LYS A 449 9.93 0.41 -36.57
N PRO A 450 9.81 -0.87 -36.17
CA PRO A 450 10.70 -1.46 -35.18
C PRO A 450 12.07 -1.77 -35.81
N ASP A 451 13.13 -1.74 -35.01
CA ASP A 451 14.44 -2.23 -35.44
C ASP A 451 14.38 -3.75 -35.65
N PRO A 452 14.66 -4.26 -36.87
CA PRO A 452 14.43 -5.67 -37.19
C PRO A 452 15.38 -6.62 -36.43
N VAL A 453 16.61 -6.18 -36.12
CA VAL A 453 17.59 -7.01 -35.41
C VAL A 453 17.17 -7.19 -33.95
N PHE A 454 16.79 -6.09 -33.30
CA PHE A 454 16.34 -6.15 -31.92
C PHE A 454 14.96 -6.78 -31.78
N LEU A 455 14.04 -6.52 -32.71
CA LEU A 455 12.71 -7.13 -32.74
C LEU A 455 12.81 -8.66 -32.69
N ASN A 456 13.58 -9.29 -33.58
CA ASN A 456 13.72 -10.73 -33.62
C ASN A 456 14.25 -11.30 -32.30
N SER A 457 15.26 -10.65 -31.71
CA SER A 457 15.84 -11.08 -30.43
C SER A 457 14.86 -10.93 -29.26
N THR A 458 14.08 -9.85 -29.24
CA THR A 458 13.07 -9.59 -28.22
C THR A 458 11.90 -10.55 -28.37
N MET A 459 11.42 -10.79 -29.59
CA MET A 459 10.32 -11.74 -29.85
C MET A 459 10.71 -13.17 -29.51
N LYS A 460 11.95 -13.59 -29.77
CA LYS A 460 12.42 -14.90 -29.31
C LYS A 460 12.27 -15.06 -27.79
N ILE A 461 12.71 -14.07 -27.02
CA ILE A 461 12.60 -14.08 -25.55
C ILE A 461 11.15 -14.00 -25.11
N ARG A 462 10.34 -13.11 -25.71
CA ARG A 462 8.92 -12.96 -25.38
C ARG A 462 8.15 -14.24 -25.69
N GLN A 463 8.36 -14.86 -26.85
CA GLN A 463 7.67 -16.11 -27.22
C GLN A 463 8.04 -17.27 -26.28
N GLU A 464 9.27 -17.30 -25.77
CA GLU A 464 9.69 -18.29 -24.78
C GLU A 464 9.11 -18.01 -23.39
N ALA A 465 9.25 -16.77 -22.90
CA ALA A 465 8.83 -16.36 -21.57
C ALA A 465 7.31 -16.26 -21.40
N TYR A 466 6.59 -15.97 -22.49
CA TYR A 466 5.15 -15.76 -22.52
C TYR A 466 4.40 -16.91 -23.20
N ARG A 467 4.99 -18.10 -23.26
CA ARG A 467 4.36 -19.30 -23.84
C ARG A 467 2.94 -19.52 -23.32
N ASP A 468 2.77 -19.36 -22.01
CA ASP A 468 1.51 -19.60 -21.32
C ASP A 468 0.82 -18.29 -20.92
N ALA A 469 1.24 -17.17 -21.50
CA ALA A 469 0.79 -15.84 -21.05
C ALA A 469 -0.67 -15.55 -21.38
N LEU A 470 -1.29 -16.34 -22.25
CA LEU A 470 -2.71 -16.28 -22.57
C LEU A 470 -3.60 -17.17 -21.73
N ASP A 471 -3.01 -18.09 -20.96
CA ASP A 471 -3.81 -18.88 -20.06
C ASP A 471 -4.55 -17.94 -19.12
N GLU A 472 -5.87 -18.14 -19.04
CA GLU A 472 -6.70 -17.43 -18.08
C GLU A 472 -6.13 -17.63 -16.68
N LEU A 473 -5.62 -16.58 -16.04
CA LEU A 473 -5.14 -16.66 -14.66
C LEU A 473 -6.20 -16.14 -13.68
N LEU A 474 -7.07 -15.26 -14.14
CA LEU A 474 -8.19 -14.73 -13.38
C LEU A 474 -9.49 -14.93 -14.17
N PRO A 475 -10.52 -15.58 -13.61
CA PRO A 475 -11.78 -15.80 -14.31
C PRO A 475 -12.61 -14.52 -14.39
N ASP A 476 -13.61 -14.53 -15.27
CA ASP A 476 -14.66 -13.50 -15.23
C ASP A 476 -15.50 -13.66 -13.95
N LEU A 477 -15.53 -12.59 -13.14
CA LEU A 477 -16.27 -12.49 -11.89
C LEU A 477 -17.50 -11.59 -12.01
N SER A 478 -17.82 -11.07 -13.21
CA SER A 478 -18.89 -10.08 -13.40
C SER A 478 -20.25 -10.59 -12.88
N SER A 479 -20.60 -11.84 -13.18
CA SER A 479 -21.84 -12.47 -12.73
C SER A 479 -21.93 -12.59 -11.21
N GLU A 480 -20.83 -12.90 -10.55
CA GLU A 480 -20.75 -13.12 -9.11
C GLU A 480 -20.81 -11.79 -8.36
N ILE A 481 -20.17 -10.76 -8.91
CA ILE A 481 -20.27 -9.39 -8.39
C ILE A 481 -21.71 -8.91 -8.47
N LEU A 482 -22.42 -9.17 -9.57
CA LEU A 482 -23.85 -8.85 -9.69
C LEU A 482 -24.72 -9.63 -8.70
N ALA A 483 -24.41 -10.91 -8.48
CA ALA A 483 -25.19 -11.78 -7.59
C ALA A 483 -24.94 -11.50 -6.10
N ASN A 484 -23.80 -10.91 -5.74
CA ASN A 484 -23.43 -10.63 -4.35
C ASN A 484 -23.63 -9.13 -4.01
N PRO A 485 -24.61 -8.76 -3.16
CA PRO A 485 -24.90 -7.37 -2.84
C PRO A 485 -23.72 -6.59 -2.24
N VAL A 486 -22.86 -7.25 -1.46
CA VAL A 486 -21.69 -6.63 -0.83
C VAL A 486 -20.66 -6.27 -1.90
N LEU A 487 -20.33 -7.21 -2.79
CA LEU A 487 -19.40 -6.98 -3.89
C LEU A 487 -19.93 -5.95 -4.88
N LEU A 488 -21.23 -5.99 -5.19
CA LEU A 488 -21.88 -5.00 -6.05
C LEU A 488 -21.76 -3.59 -5.48
N GLN A 489 -22.07 -3.40 -4.19
CA GLN A 489 -21.93 -2.11 -3.54
C GLN A 489 -20.49 -1.64 -3.49
N GLN A 490 -19.52 -2.54 -3.26
CA GLN A 490 -18.11 -2.19 -3.32
C GLN A 490 -17.69 -1.73 -4.72
N PHE A 491 -18.15 -2.41 -5.78
CA PHE A 491 -17.93 -2.00 -7.16
C PHE A 491 -18.56 -0.64 -7.48
N LEU A 492 -19.82 -0.42 -7.10
CA LEU A 492 -20.54 0.83 -7.34
C LEU A 492 -19.90 2.03 -6.62
N ASN A 493 -19.35 1.81 -5.42
CA ASN A 493 -18.69 2.83 -4.62
C ASN A 493 -17.21 3.07 -5.00
N SER A 494 -16.63 2.25 -5.87
CA SER A 494 -15.26 2.44 -6.35
C SER A 494 -15.08 3.80 -7.02
N GLU A 495 -13.88 4.36 -6.91
CA GLU A 495 -13.55 5.66 -7.48
C GLU A 495 -13.82 5.69 -9.00
N LYS A 496 -13.41 4.65 -9.71
CA LYS A 496 -13.58 4.54 -11.16
C LYS A 496 -15.04 4.38 -11.58
N THR A 497 -15.85 3.64 -10.83
CA THR A 497 -17.29 3.53 -11.12
C THR A 497 -18.00 4.85 -10.87
N ARG A 498 -17.61 5.61 -9.83
CA ARG A 498 -18.13 6.97 -9.62
C ARG A 498 -17.70 7.94 -10.73
N GLN A 499 -16.43 7.91 -11.14
CA GLN A 499 -15.94 8.70 -12.28
C GLN A 499 -16.64 8.30 -13.60
N ALA A 500 -16.91 7.01 -13.80
CA ALA A 500 -17.66 6.53 -14.94
C ALA A 500 -19.11 6.97 -14.91
N ARG A 501 -19.78 6.88 -13.76
CA ARG A 501 -21.13 7.41 -13.54
C ARG A 501 -21.17 8.91 -13.89
N GLN A 502 -20.27 9.71 -13.32
CA GLN A 502 -20.21 11.15 -13.61
C GLN A 502 -20.01 11.45 -15.10
N ARG A 503 -19.19 10.66 -15.80
CA ARG A 503 -18.97 10.80 -17.25
C ARG A 503 -20.21 10.40 -18.06
N LEU A 504 -20.88 9.32 -17.68
CA LEU A 504 -22.02 8.75 -18.39
C LEU A 504 -23.33 9.50 -18.12
N GLU A 505 -23.54 10.05 -16.92
CA GLU A 505 -24.76 10.76 -16.54
C GLU A 505 -24.99 12.01 -17.41
N GLY A 506 -23.95 12.79 -17.70
CA GLY A 506 -24.12 14.03 -18.47
C GLY A 506 -25.17 14.96 -17.84
N ARG A 507 -26.38 15.03 -18.42
CA ARG A 507 -27.55 15.80 -17.88
C ARG A 507 -28.62 14.94 -17.20
N HIS A 508 -28.54 13.62 -17.26
CA HIS A 508 -29.52 12.68 -16.71
C HIS A 508 -28.86 11.75 -15.69
N SER A 509 -29.45 11.59 -14.51
CA SER A 509 -28.91 10.63 -13.53
C SER A 509 -29.24 9.21 -13.97
N LEU A 510 -28.25 8.32 -13.89
CA LEU A 510 -28.38 6.91 -14.25
C LEU A 510 -28.75 6.09 -13.03
N THR A 511 -29.72 5.19 -13.18
CA THR A 511 -29.97 4.14 -12.20
C THR A 511 -28.78 3.18 -12.15
N ASP A 512 -28.60 2.46 -11.04
CA ASP A 512 -27.54 1.45 -10.92
C ASP A 512 -27.65 0.39 -12.03
N SER A 513 -28.87 -0.01 -12.43
CA SER A 513 -29.10 -0.96 -13.52
C SER A 513 -28.70 -0.42 -14.90
N GLU A 514 -28.93 0.86 -15.18
CA GLU A 514 -28.46 1.51 -16.42
C GLU A 514 -26.94 1.63 -16.43
N LEU A 515 -26.35 2.04 -15.29
CA LEU A 515 -24.90 2.10 -15.16
C LEU A 515 -24.27 0.73 -15.37
N LEU A 516 -24.77 -0.33 -14.73
CA LEU A 516 -24.22 -1.69 -14.82
C LEU A 516 -24.37 -2.31 -16.22
N ARG A 517 -25.31 -1.83 -17.03
CA ARG A 517 -25.44 -2.20 -18.45
C ARG A 517 -24.34 -1.56 -19.30
N LEU A 518 -24.06 -0.28 -19.07
CA LEU A 518 -23.04 0.49 -19.81
C LEU A 518 -21.61 0.26 -19.29
N TYR A 519 -21.51 -0.13 -18.02
CA TYR A 519 -20.29 -0.22 -17.24
C TYR A 519 -20.29 -1.52 -16.43
N PRO A 520 -20.04 -2.67 -17.10
CA PRO A 520 -20.18 -3.99 -16.50
C PRO A 520 -19.27 -4.15 -15.27
N PRO A 521 -19.71 -4.87 -14.22
CA PRO A 521 -18.90 -5.17 -13.07
C PRO A 521 -17.56 -5.83 -13.42
N ARG A 522 -16.56 -5.51 -12.60
CA ARG A 522 -15.22 -6.10 -12.68
C ARG A 522 -14.49 -5.89 -11.35
N LEU A 523 -13.30 -6.46 -11.22
CA LEU A 523 -12.43 -6.14 -10.08
C LEU A 523 -11.93 -4.70 -10.19
N SER A 524 -12.43 -3.83 -9.29
CA SER A 524 -11.88 -2.49 -9.09
C SER A 524 -10.59 -2.53 -8.27
N SER A 525 -9.83 -1.43 -8.22
CA SER A 525 -8.62 -1.34 -7.38
C SER A 525 -8.94 -1.51 -5.88
N GLU A 526 -10.13 -1.08 -5.43
CA GLU A 526 -10.60 -1.31 -4.06
C GLU A 526 -10.94 -2.78 -3.82
N MET A 527 -11.51 -3.49 -4.81
CA MET A 527 -11.76 -4.93 -4.72
C MET A 527 -10.46 -5.72 -4.70
N TRP A 528 -9.50 -5.36 -5.54
CA TRP A 528 -8.14 -5.87 -5.48
C TRP A 528 -7.50 -5.61 -4.11
N GLY A 529 -7.73 -4.42 -3.56
CA GLY A 529 -7.24 -4.10 -2.24
C GLY A 529 -7.82 -4.98 -1.14
N VAL A 530 -9.12 -5.29 -1.19
CA VAL A 530 -9.72 -6.23 -0.24
C VAL A 530 -9.20 -7.65 -0.43
N LEU A 531 -9.13 -8.14 -1.68
CA LEU A 531 -8.55 -9.44 -2.01
C LEU A 531 -7.12 -9.57 -1.46
N LEU A 532 -6.28 -8.59 -1.75
CA LEU A 532 -4.89 -8.57 -1.33
C LEU A 532 -4.75 -8.46 0.19
N SER A 533 -5.52 -7.57 0.83
CA SER A 533 -5.53 -7.42 2.27
C SER A 533 -5.90 -8.72 2.98
N ASN A 534 -7.00 -9.35 2.58
CA ASN A 534 -7.44 -10.62 3.17
C ASN A 534 -6.43 -11.74 2.90
N LEU A 535 -5.84 -11.77 1.70
CA LEU A 535 -4.78 -12.72 1.36
C LEU A 535 -3.62 -12.59 2.34
N LEU A 536 -3.12 -11.38 2.53
CA LEU A 536 -1.97 -11.10 3.41
C LEU A 536 -2.29 -11.33 4.89
N LEU A 537 -3.45 -10.89 5.35
CA LEU A 537 -3.92 -11.11 6.73
C LEU A 537 -3.89 -12.59 7.10
N LYS A 538 -4.46 -13.44 6.23
CA LYS A 538 -4.54 -14.89 6.46
C LYS A 538 -3.21 -15.61 6.22
N SER A 539 -2.42 -15.17 5.25
CA SER A 539 -1.15 -15.81 4.86
C SER A 539 -0.02 -15.58 5.86
N PHE A 540 -0.05 -14.46 6.58
CA PHE A 540 1.05 -14.02 7.46
C PHE A 540 0.69 -13.94 8.95
N ASP A 541 -0.52 -14.37 9.32
CA ASP A 541 -1.06 -14.29 10.68
C ASP A 541 -0.83 -12.89 11.28
N CYS A 542 -1.29 -11.89 10.53
CA CYS A 542 -1.18 -10.48 10.89
C CYS A 542 -2.58 -9.88 11.11
N GLU A 543 -2.61 -8.79 11.87
CA GLU A 543 -3.85 -8.16 12.30
C GLU A 543 -4.23 -6.96 11.45
N VAL A 544 -3.22 -6.29 10.90
CA VAL A 544 -3.38 -5.10 10.06
C VAL A 544 -2.47 -5.25 8.84
N VAL A 545 -2.96 -4.83 7.68
CA VAL A 545 -2.19 -4.77 6.44
C VAL A 545 -2.31 -3.36 5.87
N LEU A 546 -1.19 -2.84 5.39
CA LEU A 546 -1.08 -1.56 4.69
C LEU A 546 -0.27 -1.80 3.44
N VAL A 547 -0.90 -1.74 2.28
CA VAL A 547 -0.23 -1.92 0.99
C VAL A 547 -0.61 -0.81 0.05
N GLU A 548 0.30 -0.45 -0.84
CA GLU A 548 0.00 0.58 -1.84
C GLU A 548 -1.18 0.17 -2.71
N LYS A 549 -2.03 1.14 -3.05
CA LYS A 549 -3.14 0.97 -3.98
C LYS A 549 -2.54 0.57 -5.32
N LEU A 550 -2.89 -0.62 -5.80
CA LEU A 550 -2.50 -1.02 -7.15
C LEU A 550 -2.95 0.07 -8.11
N PRO A 551 -2.10 0.47 -9.08
CA PRO A 551 -2.48 1.46 -10.07
C PRO A 551 -3.79 1.01 -10.71
N ASP A 552 -4.65 1.97 -11.03
CA ASP A 552 -5.89 1.70 -11.75
C ASP A 552 -5.53 1.21 -13.17
N GLY A 553 -5.22 -0.08 -13.26
CA GLY A 553 -4.77 -0.77 -14.45
C GLY A 553 -5.92 -1.00 -15.44
N ILE A 554 -5.52 -1.48 -16.61
CA ILE A 554 -6.29 -1.62 -17.85
C ILE A 554 -7.76 -2.00 -17.57
N TYR A 555 -8.66 -1.18 -18.11
CA TYR A 555 -10.10 -1.39 -18.09
C TYR A 555 -10.46 -2.65 -18.87
N VAL A 556 -10.42 -3.82 -18.25
CA VAL A 556 -10.82 -5.07 -18.92
C VAL A 556 -11.86 -5.77 -18.07
N PRO A 557 -13.16 -5.69 -18.40
CA PRO A 557 -14.14 -6.62 -17.85
C PRO A 557 -13.82 -8.04 -18.36
N GLY A 558 -14.37 -9.09 -17.73
CA GLY A 558 -14.13 -10.47 -18.17
C GLY A 558 -12.91 -11.15 -17.55
N ALA A 559 -12.55 -12.31 -18.11
CA ALA A 559 -11.42 -13.12 -17.67
C ALA A 559 -10.08 -12.48 -18.09
N TRP A 560 -9.08 -12.54 -17.21
CA TRP A 560 -7.76 -11.96 -17.48
C TRP A 560 -6.73 -13.05 -17.79
N PRO A 561 -5.99 -12.91 -18.89
CA PRO A 561 -4.85 -13.77 -19.16
C PRO A 561 -3.73 -13.47 -18.18
N ARG A 562 -2.86 -14.46 -17.95
CA ARG A 562 -1.66 -14.36 -17.11
C ARG A 562 -0.83 -13.11 -17.42
N LEU A 563 -0.65 -12.75 -18.69
CA LEU A 563 0.08 -11.55 -19.10
C LEU A 563 -0.48 -10.28 -18.48
N LEU A 564 -1.80 -10.12 -18.51
CA LEU A 564 -2.47 -8.92 -18.00
C LEU A 564 -2.34 -8.80 -16.48
N VAL A 565 -2.41 -9.94 -15.79
CA VAL A 565 -2.17 -10.00 -14.34
C VAL A 565 -0.72 -9.61 -14.01
N TYR A 566 0.27 -10.07 -14.80
CA TYR A 566 1.66 -9.67 -14.62
C TYR A 566 1.89 -8.18 -14.86
N GLU A 567 1.31 -7.61 -15.93
CA GLU A 567 1.41 -6.17 -16.21
C GLU A 567 0.79 -5.33 -15.09
N MET A 568 -0.31 -5.79 -14.50
CA MET A 568 -0.93 -5.13 -13.34
C MET A 568 -0.04 -5.21 -12.09
N LEU A 569 0.69 -6.31 -11.90
CA LEU A 569 1.51 -6.59 -10.72
C LEU A 569 3.01 -6.34 -10.95
N LYS A 570 3.37 -5.48 -11.89
CA LYS A 570 4.78 -5.20 -12.23
C LYS A 570 5.58 -4.50 -11.13
N ASP A 571 4.89 -3.96 -10.13
CA ASP A 571 5.48 -3.36 -8.93
C ASP A 571 6.42 -4.36 -8.21
N ASP A 572 7.55 -3.86 -7.73
CA ASP A 572 8.55 -4.62 -6.98
C ASP A 572 8.47 -4.41 -5.45
N ALA A 573 7.37 -3.84 -4.97
CA ALA A 573 7.05 -3.74 -3.57
C ALA A 573 7.22 -5.08 -2.85
N THR A 574 8.02 -5.04 -1.80
CA THR A 574 8.21 -6.16 -0.87
C THR A 574 7.34 -5.95 0.38
N LEU A 575 7.19 -6.98 1.21
CA LEU A 575 6.46 -6.87 2.47
C LEU A 575 7.41 -6.78 3.66
N GLU A 576 7.11 -5.85 4.56
CA GLU A 576 7.80 -5.66 5.83
C GLU A 576 6.82 -5.89 6.99
N GLY A 577 7.26 -6.63 8.01
CA GLY A 577 6.45 -6.92 9.20
C GLY A 577 6.87 -6.04 10.37
N TYR A 578 5.90 -5.41 11.02
CA TYR A 578 6.11 -4.57 12.19
C TYR A 578 5.27 -5.05 13.38
N LEU A 579 5.77 -4.83 14.59
CA LEU A 579 5.01 -4.98 15.82
C LEU A 579 4.72 -3.58 16.40
N LEU A 580 3.53 -3.06 16.12
CA LEU A 580 3.14 -1.69 16.49
C LEU A 580 2.37 -1.69 17.80
N SER A 581 2.68 -0.81 18.76
CA SER A 581 1.76 -0.62 19.90
C SER A 581 0.42 -0.07 19.40
N GLY A 582 -0.64 -0.22 20.18
CA GLY A 582 -1.93 0.37 19.83
C GLY A 582 -1.89 1.89 19.69
N ALA A 583 -0.97 2.57 20.40
CA ALA A 583 -0.71 3.99 20.23
C ALA A 583 0.02 4.29 18.91
N ASP A 584 1.02 3.48 18.52
CA ASP A 584 1.71 3.61 17.24
C ASP A 584 0.76 3.37 16.07
N LEU A 585 -0.06 2.32 16.15
CA LEU A 585 -1.08 2.02 15.16
C LEU A 585 -2.11 3.14 15.06
N ASP A 586 -2.52 3.75 16.18
CA ASP A 586 -3.42 4.90 16.18
C ASP A 586 -2.82 6.12 15.46
N ARG A 587 -1.53 6.42 15.70
CA ARG A 587 -0.81 7.49 15.00
C ARG A 587 -0.71 7.20 13.51
N LEU A 588 -0.36 5.97 13.15
CA LEU A 588 -0.26 5.53 11.77
C LEU A 588 -1.60 5.67 11.04
N LEU A 589 -2.69 5.13 11.59
CA LEU A 589 -3.99 5.08 10.91
C LEU A 589 -4.61 6.48 10.72
N LYS A 590 -4.16 7.47 11.48
CA LYS A 590 -4.56 8.89 11.34
C LYS A 590 -3.85 9.62 10.19
N LEU A 591 -2.79 9.05 9.62
CA LEU A 591 -2.14 9.64 8.45
C LEU A 591 -3.08 9.61 7.23
N PRO A 592 -3.08 10.66 6.39
CA PRO A 592 -3.87 10.73 5.17
C PRO A 592 -3.19 9.90 4.05
N LEU A 593 -3.28 8.58 4.17
CA LEU A 593 -2.69 7.64 3.20
C LEU A 593 -3.70 7.28 2.11
N ASP A 594 -4.06 8.25 1.27
CA ASP A 594 -5.09 8.07 0.21
C ASP A 594 -4.66 7.06 -0.87
N HIS A 595 -3.36 6.86 -1.02
CA HIS A 595 -2.74 5.87 -1.91
C HIS A 595 -2.54 4.50 -1.25
N ALA A 596 -2.98 4.28 0.00
CA ALA A 596 -2.82 3.01 0.70
C ALA A 596 -4.15 2.26 0.85
N ILE A 597 -4.11 0.97 0.61
CA ILE A 597 -5.14 0.00 0.97
C ILE A 597 -4.92 -0.42 2.42
N GLN A 598 -5.99 -0.43 3.21
CA GLN A 598 -5.96 -0.82 4.62
C GLN A 598 -6.78 -2.08 4.84
N GLY A 599 -6.15 -3.10 5.43
CA GLY A 599 -6.75 -4.39 5.77
C GLY A 599 -6.81 -4.62 7.27
N GLY A 600 -7.84 -5.34 7.74
CA GLY A 600 -7.97 -5.76 9.13
C GLY A 600 -8.57 -4.70 10.07
N THR A 601 -8.74 -3.46 9.59
CA THR A 601 -9.36 -2.34 10.32
C THR A 601 -10.77 -2.04 9.84
N SER A 602 -11.62 -1.50 10.73
CA SER A 602 -12.91 -0.94 10.33
C SER A 602 -12.75 0.30 9.44
N ALA A 603 -13.81 0.68 8.71
CA ALA A 603 -13.79 1.84 7.81
C ALA A 603 -13.49 3.17 8.53
N ASP A 604 -13.98 3.34 9.77
CA ASP A 604 -13.68 4.48 10.64
C ASP A 604 -12.33 4.35 11.37
N LYS A 605 -11.59 3.26 11.10
CA LYS A 605 -10.31 2.91 11.70
C LYS A 605 -10.36 2.86 13.23
N SER A 606 -11.50 2.60 13.86
CA SER A 606 -11.62 2.51 15.33
C SER A 606 -11.43 1.08 15.87
N LYS A 607 -11.63 0.07 15.01
CA LYS A 607 -11.55 -1.34 15.36
C LYS A 607 -10.52 -2.10 14.52
N VAL A 608 -9.99 -3.18 15.08
CA VAL A 608 -9.17 -4.20 14.41
C VAL A 608 -9.88 -5.55 14.59
N TRP A 609 -10.22 -6.25 13.50
CA TRP A 609 -11.03 -7.48 13.53
C TRP A 609 -12.30 -7.36 14.39
N ASN A 610 -13.05 -6.28 14.18
CA ASN A 610 -14.25 -5.89 14.93
C ASN A 610 -14.04 -5.76 16.46
N ARG A 611 -12.80 -5.62 16.93
CA ARG A 611 -12.49 -5.29 18.32
C ARG A 611 -12.04 -3.84 18.44
N PRO A 612 -12.51 -3.08 19.45
CA PRO A 612 -11.97 -1.76 19.72
C PRO A 612 -10.44 -1.82 19.82
N ARG A 613 -9.75 -0.89 19.14
CA ARG A 613 -8.29 -0.80 19.27
C ARG A 613 -7.92 -0.49 20.71
N GLN A 614 -7.02 -1.25 21.29
CA GLN A 614 -6.51 -1.07 22.64
C GLN A 614 -5.11 -0.46 22.56
N LYS A 615 -4.85 0.61 23.32
CA LYS A 615 -3.56 1.33 23.24
C LYS A 615 -2.39 0.51 23.79
N ASN A 616 -2.66 -0.38 24.75
CA ASN A 616 -1.69 -1.14 25.53
C ASN A 616 -1.50 -2.59 25.04
N THR A 617 -1.85 -2.89 23.79
CA THR A 617 -1.53 -4.17 23.11
C THR A 617 -0.71 -3.88 21.87
N TYR A 618 0.03 -4.87 21.39
CA TYR A 618 0.76 -4.77 20.13
C TYR A 618 0.02 -5.44 18.99
N TYR A 619 0.03 -4.82 17.82
CA TYR A 619 -0.57 -5.32 16.60
C TYR A 619 0.51 -5.79 15.63
N ARG A 620 0.31 -6.98 15.07
CA ARG A 620 1.12 -7.42 13.93
C ARG A 620 0.64 -6.71 12.68
N THR A 621 1.48 -5.84 12.14
CA THR A 621 1.17 -5.02 10.97
C THR A 621 2.09 -5.41 9.82
N LEU A 622 1.54 -5.75 8.67
CA LEU A 622 2.30 -5.82 7.42
C LEU A 622 2.20 -4.50 6.67
N ILE A 623 3.33 -4.03 6.17
CA ILE A 623 3.43 -2.79 5.39
C ILE A 623 4.21 -3.09 4.11
N SER A 624 3.75 -2.63 2.94
CA SER A 624 4.59 -2.70 1.72
C SER A 624 5.82 -1.80 1.86
N SER A 625 6.95 -2.19 1.28
CA SER A 625 8.19 -1.43 1.38
C SER A 625 8.07 -0.03 0.80
N SER A 626 7.30 0.15 -0.28
CA SER A 626 7.01 1.46 -0.87
C SER A 626 6.34 2.40 0.14
N LEU A 627 5.30 1.93 0.83
CA LEU A 627 4.63 2.69 1.89
C LEU A 627 5.54 2.90 3.11
N ALA A 628 6.26 1.86 3.55
CA ALA A 628 7.11 1.95 4.74
C ALA A 628 8.21 3.02 4.60
N GLN A 629 8.61 3.30 3.36
CA GLN A 629 9.65 4.28 3.01
C GLN A 629 9.07 5.66 2.65
N SER A 630 7.75 5.80 2.56
CA SER A 630 7.12 7.08 2.24
C SER A 630 7.49 8.15 3.28
N ALA A 631 7.56 9.41 2.85
CA ALA A 631 7.94 10.53 3.72
C ALA A 631 7.01 10.68 4.94
N GLU A 632 5.75 10.26 4.81
CA GLU A 632 4.74 10.27 5.87
C GLU A 632 4.95 9.15 6.90
N LEU A 633 5.32 7.95 6.46
CA LEU A 633 5.38 6.74 7.29
C LEU A 633 6.77 6.48 7.87
N ALA A 634 7.84 6.70 7.09
CA ALA A 634 9.20 6.38 7.49
C ALA A 634 9.60 6.98 8.86
N PRO A 635 9.25 8.24 9.21
CA PRO A 635 9.56 8.80 10.53
C PRO A 635 8.87 8.09 11.69
N LEU A 636 7.65 7.57 11.48
CA LEU A 636 6.91 6.82 12.50
C LEU A 636 7.46 5.41 12.68
N LEU A 637 7.93 4.78 11.60
CA LEU A 637 8.46 3.41 11.62
C LEU A 637 9.92 3.34 12.09
N LYS A 638 10.64 4.46 12.09
CA LYS A 638 12.03 4.55 12.52
C LYS A 638 12.18 4.13 13.98
N GLY A 639 12.99 3.09 14.21
CA GLY A 639 13.27 2.55 15.55
C GLY A 639 12.20 1.59 16.08
N LEU A 640 11.12 1.35 15.33
CA LEU A 640 10.15 0.31 15.67
C LEU A 640 10.72 -1.08 15.36
N ARG A 641 10.24 -2.08 16.11
CA ARG A 641 10.68 -3.47 15.97
C ARG A 641 10.14 -4.07 14.68
N LYS A 642 11.03 -4.31 13.71
CA LYS A 642 10.75 -5.13 12.52
C LYS A 642 10.72 -6.62 12.89
N ARG A 643 9.91 -7.41 12.18
CA ARG A 643 9.91 -8.87 12.24
C ARG A 643 11.00 -9.38 11.30
N GLU A 644 11.94 -10.15 11.83
CA GLU A 644 13.10 -10.64 11.07
C GLU A 644 12.77 -11.75 10.06
N GLU A 645 11.64 -12.45 10.25
CA GLU A 645 11.25 -13.57 9.39
C GLU A 645 9.81 -13.41 8.90
N LEU A 646 9.67 -13.01 7.63
CA LEU A 646 8.49 -13.32 6.84
C LEU A 646 8.88 -14.42 5.84
N ARG A 647 8.00 -15.40 5.63
CA ARG A 647 8.23 -16.50 4.68
C ARG A 647 7.09 -16.57 3.69
N ASN A 648 7.37 -16.88 2.42
CA ASN A 648 6.34 -17.02 1.41
C ASN A 648 5.55 -18.32 1.68
N PRO A 649 4.27 -18.26 2.06
CA PRO A 649 3.52 -19.48 2.38
C PRO A 649 3.21 -20.33 1.15
N PHE A 650 3.45 -19.79 -0.05
CA PHE A 650 3.18 -20.46 -1.32
C PHE A 650 4.45 -20.98 -2.01
N ALA A 651 5.66 -20.71 -1.50
CA ALA A 651 6.89 -21.19 -2.13
C ALA A 651 7.17 -22.67 -1.77
N PRO A 652 7.54 -23.52 -2.75
CA PRO A 652 7.83 -24.95 -2.52
C PRO A 652 9.13 -25.19 -1.72
N HIS A 653 10.05 -24.22 -1.73
CA HIS A 653 11.27 -24.21 -0.92
C HIS A 653 11.26 -22.97 -0.04
N ASN A 654 11.69 -23.14 1.21
CA ASN A 654 11.48 -22.18 2.30
C ASN A 654 12.77 -21.41 2.71
N PRO A 655 13.66 -20.97 1.79
CA PRO A 655 14.71 -20.05 2.21
C PRO A 655 14.08 -18.71 2.61
N PRO A 656 14.73 -17.96 3.52
CA PRO A 656 14.36 -16.57 3.78
C PRO A 656 14.61 -15.74 2.51
N GLU A 657 13.59 -15.72 1.64
CA GLU A 657 13.56 -14.90 0.44
C GLU A 657 12.78 -13.62 0.71
N ARG A 658 13.14 -12.56 -0.01
CA ARG A 658 12.34 -11.34 -0.01
C ARG A 658 10.95 -11.63 -0.54
N LEU A 659 9.97 -11.12 0.17
CA LEU A 659 8.58 -11.36 -0.14
C LEU A 659 8.03 -10.27 -1.04
N TYR A 660 8.22 -10.45 -2.34
CA TYR A 660 7.57 -9.61 -3.33
C TYR A 660 6.06 -9.83 -3.29
N LEU A 661 5.31 -8.73 -3.18
CA LEU A 661 3.86 -8.73 -3.13
C LEU A 661 3.25 -9.45 -4.33
N ARG A 662 3.80 -9.17 -5.53
CA ARG A 662 3.39 -9.83 -6.78
C ARG A 662 3.56 -11.35 -6.71
N ASN A 663 4.67 -11.86 -6.18
CA ASN A 663 4.95 -13.30 -6.16
C ASN A 663 3.96 -14.02 -5.26
N ILE A 664 3.55 -13.40 -4.15
CA ILE A 664 2.55 -13.95 -3.23
C ILE A 664 1.21 -14.09 -3.96
N LEU A 665 0.75 -13.02 -4.62
CA LEU A 665 -0.53 -13.02 -5.31
C LEU A 665 -0.54 -13.98 -6.51
N LEU A 666 0.53 -13.99 -7.31
CA LEU A 666 0.65 -14.89 -8.46
C LEU A 666 0.68 -16.35 -8.02
N SER A 667 1.48 -16.68 -7.01
CA SER A 667 1.53 -18.05 -6.47
C SER A 667 0.17 -18.48 -5.92
N PHE A 668 -0.54 -17.57 -5.22
CA PHE A 668 -1.90 -17.82 -4.76
C PHE A 668 -2.86 -18.10 -5.92
N LEU A 669 -2.87 -17.27 -6.97
CA LEU A 669 -3.75 -17.46 -8.13
C LEU A 669 -3.45 -18.78 -8.85
N GLU A 670 -2.17 -19.09 -9.09
CA GLU A 670 -1.77 -20.30 -9.81
C GLU A 670 -2.07 -21.57 -9.02
N GLN A 671 -1.77 -21.61 -7.71
CA GLN A 671 -2.09 -22.76 -6.87
C GLN A 671 -3.59 -22.98 -6.75
N THR A 672 -4.35 -21.90 -6.60
CA THR A 672 -5.80 -21.99 -6.49
C THR A 672 -6.44 -22.40 -7.82
N LYS A 673 -5.90 -21.92 -8.95
CA LYS A 673 -6.26 -22.40 -10.30
C LYS A 673 -5.99 -23.90 -10.45
N ALA A 674 -4.80 -24.36 -10.08
CA ALA A 674 -4.43 -25.77 -10.14
C ALA A 674 -5.35 -26.67 -9.27
N SER A 675 -5.90 -26.14 -8.18
CA SER A 675 -6.87 -26.84 -7.33
C SER A 675 -8.29 -26.92 -7.90
N GLY A 676 -8.60 -26.19 -8.98
CA GLY A 676 -9.94 -26.08 -9.56
C GLY A 676 -10.93 -25.23 -8.75
N LYS A 677 -10.47 -24.54 -7.70
CA LYS A 677 -11.31 -23.75 -6.77
C LYS A 677 -11.07 -22.24 -6.86
N LEU A 678 -10.44 -21.76 -7.94
CA LEU A 678 -10.03 -20.36 -8.08
C LEU A 678 -11.18 -19.39 -7.82
N LYS A 679 -12.32 -19.59 -8.49
CA LYS A 679 -13.46 -18.70 -8.41
C LYS A 679 -14.08 -18.63 -7.01
N GLU A 680 -14.37 -19.77 -6.40
CA GLU A 680 -14.91 -19.85 -5.02
C GLU A 680 -13.98 -19.19 -4.01
N THR A 681 -12.68 -19.49 -4.13
CA THR A 681 -11.66 -18.93 -3.23
C THR A 681 -11.59 -17.42 -3.42
N LEU A 682 -11.48 -16.91 -4.65
CA LEU A 682 -11.43 -15.47 -4.91
C LEU A 682 -12.62 -14.72 -4.29
N LEU A 683 -13.85 -15.23 -4.45
CA LEU A 683 -15.04 -14.62 -3.85
C LEU A 683 -14.94 -14.52 -2.33
N SER A 684 -14.44 -15.56 -1.66
CA SER A 684 -14.26 -15.55 -0.19
C SER A 684 -13.24 -14.53 0.30
N TYR A 685 -12.28 -14.14 -0.55
CA TYR A 685 -11.28 -13.12 -0.23
C TYR A 685 -11.68 -11.72 -0.72
N LEU A 686 -12.67 -11.58 -1.61
CA LEU A 686 -13.18 -10.29 -2.07
C LEU A 686 -14.13 -9.63 -1.07
N GLU A 687 -14.72 -10.41 -0.15
CA GLU A 687 -15.55 -9.87 0.92
C GLU A 687 -14.69 -9.27 2.05
N PRO A 688 -14.95 -8.04 2.50
CA PRO A 688 -14.17 -7.45 3.58
C PRO A 688 -14.28 -8.27 4.87
N GLN A 689 -13.20 -8.83 5.40
CA GLN A 689 -13.28 -9.72 6.56
C GLN A 689 -13.12 -9.00 7.92
N TRP A 690 -12.86 -7.69 7.93
CA TRP A 690 -12.60 -6.92 9.15
C TRP A 690 -13.77 -6.90 10.15
N HIS A 691 -14.99 -7.16 9.69
CA HIS A 691 -16.19 -7.26 10.55
C HIS A 691 -16.26 -8.60 11.29
N GLN A 692 -15.51 -9.61 10.84
CA GLN A 692 -15.46 -10.94 11.44
C GLN A 692 -14.49 -10.93 12.63
N LYS A 693 -15.03 -11.20 13.81
CA LYS A 693 -14.27 -11.23 15.05
C LYS A 693 -13.50 -12.55 15.18
N GLN A 694 -12.22 -12.53 14.81
CA GLN A 694 -11.34 -13.71 14.84
C GLN A 694 -11.16 -14.26 16.26
N PRO A 695 -11.09 -15.57 16.52
CA PRO A 695 -10.80 -16.10 17.85
C PRO A 695 -9.48 -15.55 18.42
N LEU A 696 -9.52 -15.00 19.63
CA LEU A 696 -8.36 -14.40 20.28
C LEU A 696 -8.26 -14.89 21.72
N TRP A 697 -7.06 -15.32 22.09
CA TRP A 697 -6.67 -15.48 23.49
C TRP A 697 -5.82 -14.30 23.93
N SER A 698 -6.11 -13.79 25.12
CA SER A 698 -5.36 -12.69 25.74
C SER A 698 -5.09 -12.98 27.22
N LEU A 699 -3.93 -12.60 27.70
CA LEU A 699 -3.57 -12.56 29.12
C LEU A 699 -3.55 -11.09 29.57
N GLN A 700 -4.46 -10.72 30.46
CA GLN A 700 -4.52 -9.40 31.05
C GLN A 700 -3.91 -9.42 32.44
N ILE A 701 -2.90 -8.59 32.68
CA ILE A 701 -2.42 -8.23 34.01
C ILE A 701 -3.01 -6.85 34.29
N SER A 702 -3.81 -6.77 35.35
CA SER A 702 -4.51 -5.55 35.74
C SER A 702 -4.29 -5.29 37.21
N ASP A 703 -4.29 -4.02 37.58
CA ASP A 703 -4.15 -3.57 38.96
C ASP A 703 -2.92 -4.19 39.68
N LEU A 704 -1.79 -4.46 39.02
CA LEU A 704 -0.56 -4.79 39.75
C LEU A 704 -0.12 -3.52 40.48
N GLN A 705 -0.46 -3.46 41.76
CA GLN A 705 -0.50 -2.23 42.54
C GLN A 705 0.27 -2.34 43.84
N LEU A 706 0.91 -1.25 44.21
CA LEU A 706 1.41 -0.96 45.55
C LEU A 706 0.69 0.29 46.05
N ASN A 707 -0.06 0.17 47.15
CA ASN A 707 -0.95 1.21 47.66
C ASN A 707 -0.53 1.64 49.08
N LEU A 708 -0.68 2.93 49.34
CA LEU A 708 -0.71 3.53 50.68
C LEU A 708 -2.07 4.16 50.88
N SER A 709 -2.76 3.82 51.97
CA SER A 709 -4.14 4.26 52.18
C SER A 709 -4.47 4.55 53.64
N GLY A 710 -5.39 5.49 53.85
CA GLY A 710 -6.02 5.75 55.14
C GLY A 710 -7.46 5.24 55.12
N TYR A 711 -7.87 4.60 56.21
CA TYR A 711 -9.17 3.98 56.39
C TYR A 711 -9.97 4.71 57.48
N ASN A 712 -11.25 4.99 57.23
CA ASN A 712 -12.19 5.54 58.21
C ASN A 712 -13.54 4.81 58.14
N ALA A 713 -14.05 4.32 59.27
CA ALA A 713 -15.34 3.63 59.35
C ALA A 713 -16.34 4.35 60.27
N LEU A 714 -17.60 4.38 59.83
CA LEU A 714 -18.74 4.93 60.56
C LEU A 714 -19.73 3.81 60.90
N ASN A 715 -20.30 3.87 62.11
CA ASN A 715 -21.29 2.90 62.62
C ASN A 715 -20.82 1.44 62.69
N ASN A 716 -19.52 1.16 62.87
CA ASN A 716 -18.98 -0.20 62.93
C ASN A 716 -19.40 -1.01 64.17
N GLN A 717 -19.84 -0.37 65.24
CA GLN A 717 -20.15 -1.04 66.53
C GLN A 717 -21.34 -2.01 66.44
N SER A 718 -22.37 -1.66 65.65
CA SER A 718 -23.55 -2.50 65.43
C SER A 718 -23.26 -3.74 64.56
N TYR A 719 -22.05 -3.84 64.01
CA TYR A 719 -21.67 -4.83 63.00
C TYR A 719 -20.46 -5.68 63.39
N THR A 720 -20.14 -5.78 64.68
CA THR A 720 -19.02 -6.59 65.18
C THR A 720 -19.10 -8.08 64.83
N ALA A 721 -20.28 -8.58 64.48
CA ALA A 721 -20.49 -9.96 64.03
C ALA A 721 -20.23 -10.16 62.52
N VAL A 722 -20.13 -9.09 61.74
CA VAL A 722 -19.88 -9.17 60.29
C VAL A 722 -18.41 -9.49 60.04
N ARG A 723 -18.15 -10.53 59.25
CA ARG A 723 -16.80 -10.98 58.87
C ARG A 723 -16.33 -10.27 57.62
N GLU A 724 -16.38 -8.94 57.67
CA GLU A 724 -15.89 -8.08 56.59
C GLU A 724 -15.00 -7.03 57.25
N THR A 725 -13.71 -7.07 56.91
CA THR A 725 -12.71 -6.23 57.56
C THR A 725 -12.96 -4.74 57.28
N ARG A 726 -13.62 -4.40 56.16
CA ARG A 726 -14.10 -3.04 55.84
C ARG A 726 -15.28 -2.57 56.71
N VAL A 727 -15.92 -3.49 57.43
CA VAL A 727 -17.03 -3.18 58.33
C VAL A 727 -16.52 -2.99 59.76
N THR A 728 -15.60 -3.85 60.20
CA THR A 728 -15.19 -3.92 61.61
C THR A 728 -13.85 -3.26 61.93
N SER A 729 -13.02 -2.94 60.93
CA SER A 729 -11.70 -2.35 61.20
C SER A 729 -11.80 -0.98 61.86
N PRO A 730 -10.85 -0.62 62.74
CA PRO A 730 -10.69 0.74 63.23
C PRO A 730 -9.95 1.63 62.22
N ASN A 731 -10.04 2.95 62.41
CA ASN A 731 -9.33 3.93 61.60
C ASN A 731 -7.83 3.66 61.61
N SER A 732 -7.24 3.52 60.42
CA SER A 732 -5.89 2.97 60.31
C SER A 732 -5.19 3.39 59.01
N PHE A 733 -3.87 3.25 58.99
CA PHE A 733 -3.04 3.51 57.81
C PHE A 733 -2.44 2.21 57.31
N THR A 734 -2.73 1.84 56.07
CA THR A 734 -2.37 0.55 55.47
C THR A 734 -1.39 0.71 54.33
N TYR A 735 -0.54 -0.29 54.17
CA TYR A 735 0.24 -0.51 52.96
C TYR A 735 -0.11 -1.90 52.41
N GLY A 736 -0.27 -2.01 51.10
CA GLY A 736 -0.71 -3.27 50.53
C GLY A 736 -0.48 -3.37 49.04
N GLY A 737 -0.69 -4.57 48.53
CA GLY A 737 -0.61 -4.88 47.13
C GLY A 737 -1.90 -5.49 46.61
N ARG A 738 -2.18 -5.23 45.34
CA ARG A 738 -3.24 -5.90 44.59
C ARG A 738 -2.66 -6.38 43.28
N SER A 739 -3.19 -7.46 42.74
CA SER A 739 -2.93 -7.89 41.36
C SER A 739 -4.10 -8.71 40.86
N LYS A 740 -4.48 -8.54 39.60
CA LYS A 740 -5.46 -9.38 38.93
C LYS A 740 -4.91 -9.84 37.59
N ILE A 741 -4.81 -11.15 37.42
CA ILE A 741 -4.40 -11.81 36.18
C ILE A 741 -5.65 -12.43 35.58
N SER A 742 -5.89 -12.22 34.28
CA SER A 742 -7.05 -12.78 33.59
C SER A 742 -6.64 -13.42 32.27
N LEU A 743 -7.10 -14.64 32.01
CA LEU A 743 -7.04 -15.29 30.71
C LEU A 743 -8.40 -15.11 30.02
N ILE A 744 -8.38 -14.50 28.84
CA ILE A 744 -9.57 -14.11 28.09
C ILE A 744 -9.56 -14.86 26.77
N PHE A 745 -10.61 -15.61 26.48
CA PHE A 745 -10.92 -16.10 25.13
C PHE A 745 -12.09 -15.31 24.58
N ASP A 746 -11.97 -14.82 23.36
CA ASP A 746 -12.99 -13.98 22.76
C ASP A 746 -13.13 -14.27 21.26
N ASN A 747 -14.36 -14.48 20.79
CA ASN A 747 -14.69 -14.64 19.36
C ASN A 747 -16.03 -13.96 19.04
N ALA A 748 -16.59 -14.24 17.87
CA ALA A 748 -17.88 -13.65 17.44
C ALA A 748 -19.10 -14.07 18.28
N ASN A 749 -19.05 -15.22 18.96
CA ASN A 749 -20.21 -15.83 19.62
C ASN A 749 -20.09 -15.87 21.14
N VAL A 750 -18.86 -15.90 21.67
CA VAL A 750 -18.56 -16.16 23.07
C VAL A 750 -17.37 -15.32 23.53
N SER A 751 -17.48 -14.77 24.73
CA SER A 751 -16.34 -14.30 25.51
C SER A 751 -16.27 -15.09 26.82
N TRP A 752 -15.09 -15.61 27.14
CA TRP A 752 -14.84 -16.41 28.33
C TRP A 752 -13.63 -15.85 29.07
N THR A 753 -13.80 -15.46 30.32
CA THR A 753 -12.75 -14.86 31.14
C THR A 753 -12.53 -15.70 32.40
N GLN A 754 -11.30 -16.13 32.62
CA GLN A 754 -10.83 -16.71 33.87
C GLN A 754 -9.95 -15.69 34.57
N SER A 755 -10.24 -15.35 35.81
CA SER A 755 -9.46 -14.38 36.58
C SER A 755 -8.96 -14.96 37.89
N LEU A 756 -7.73 -14.61 38.25
CA LEU A 756 -7.16 -14.77 39.58
C LEU A 756 -6.82 -13.38 40.11
N GLN A 757 -7.38 -13.00 41.23
CA GLN A 757 -7.13 -11.74 41.89
C GLN A 757 -6.60 -11.98 43.29
N ALA A 758 -5.47 -11.36 43.59
CA ALA A 758 -4.82 -11.35 44.89
C ALA A 758 -4.90 -9.94 45.48
N LYS A 759 -5.31 -9.82 46.74
CA LYS A 759 -5.21 -8.58 47.53
C LYS A 759 -4.59 -8.91 48.87
N TYR A 760 -3.62 -8.11 49.28
CA TYR A 760 -3.02 -8.22 50.59
C TYR A 760 -2.73 -6.82 51.12
N GLU A 761 -3.36 -6.45 52.23
CA GLU A 761 -3.15 -5.16 52.89
C GLU A 761 -2.73 -5.39 54.35
N GLY A 762 -1.52 -4.93 54.66
CA GLY A 762 -0.96 -4.95 56.00
C GLY A 762 -1.19 -3.63 56.72
N LEU A 763 -1.56 -3.72 57.98
CA LEU A 763 -1.65 -2.61 58.91
C LEU A 763 -0.52 -2.71 59.94
N SER A 764 0.24 -1.63 60.12
CA SER A 764 1.16 -1.47 61.24
C SER A 764 0.61 -0.42 62.20
N LEU A 765 -0.04 -0.85 63.28
CA LEU A 765 -0.44 0.05 64.36
C LEU A 765 0.71 0.21 65.35
N LEU A 766 1.11 1.45 65.64
CA LEU A 766 1.79 1.74 66.90
C LEU A 766 0.72 1.80 67.99
N ASP A 767 0.67 0.77 68.83
CA ASP A 767 -0.15 0.82 70.03
C ASP A 767 0.53 1.76 71.04
N GLU A 768 -0.08 2.93 71.26
CA GLU A 768 0.43 3.95 72.18
C GLU A 768 0.58 3.44 73.62
N SER A 769 -0.20 2.43 74.01
CA SER A 769 -0.19 1.88 75.36
C SER A 769 0.94 0.88 75.59
N SER A 770 1.30 0.09 74.57
CA SER A 770 2.32 -0.96 74.68
C SER A 770 3.66 -0.62 74.00
N LYS A 771 3.71 0.45 73.19
CA LYS A 771 4.82 0.79 72.28
C LYS A 771 5.22 -0.34 71.32
N GLN A 772 4.40 -1.39 71.20
CA GLN A 772 4.65 -2.49 70.27
C GLN A 772 3.95 -2.20 68.94
N THR A 773 4.65 -2.46 67.83
CA THR A 773 4.03 -2.44 66.51
C THR A 773 3.19 -3.70 66.35
N LYS A 774 1.86 -3.56 66.42
CA LYS A 774 0.95 -4.67 66.13
C LYS A 774 0.71 -4.70 64.63
N PHE A 775 1.21 -5.75 63.99
CA PHE A 775 0.84 -6.04 62.61
C PHE A 775 -0.54 -6.69 62.61
N THR A 776 -1.46 -6.13 61.82
CA THR A 776 -2.80 -6.70 61.61
C THR A 776 -3.03 -6.78 60.11
N GLU A 777 -3.55 -7.89 59.61
CA GLU A 777 -3.91 -8.04 58.21
C GLU A 777 -5.31 -7.42 58.01
N ASN A 778 -5.40 -6.41 57.15
CA ASN A 778 -6.63 -5.66 56.92
C ASN A 778 -7.39 -6.17 55.69
N GLN A 779 -6.71 -6.75 54.71
CA GLN A 779 -7.30 -7.47 53.58
C GLN A 779 -6.40 -8.63 53.19
N ASP A 780 -7.00 -9.78 52.93
CA ASP A 780 -6.32 -11.00 52.53
C ASP A 780 -7.25 -11.78 51.60
N ASP A 781 -7.40 -11.32 50.35
CA ASP A 781 -8.35 -11.91 49.41
C ASP A 781 -7.60 -12.64 48.28
N LEU A 782 -8.01 -13.87 48.01
CA LEU A 782 -7.66 -14.65 46.84
C LEU A 782 -8.94 -15.06 46.11
N LEU A 783 -9.27 -14.28 45.08
CA LEU A 783 -10.48 -14.42 44.29
C LEU A 783 -10.17 -15.18 42.99
N PHE A 784 -10.86 -16.28 42.77
CA PHE A 784 -10.92 -16.96 41.48
C PHE A 784 -12.27 -16.71 40.84
N SER A 785 -12.33 -16.23 39.59
CA SER A 785 -13.59 -16.06 38.88
C SER A 785 -13.58 -16.58 37.46
N SER A 786 -14.75 -17.03 37.01
CA SER A 786 -15.02 -17.55 35.68
C SER A 786 -16.27 -16.88 35.14
N GLU A 787 -16.13 -16.13 34.05
CA GLU A 787 -17.22 -15.41 33.39
C GLU A 787 -17.40 -15.89 31.95
N LEU A 788 -18.63 -16.20 31.56
CA LEU A 788 -19.03 -16.58 30.22
C LEU A 788 -20.10 -15.61 29.70
N GLN A 789 -19.83 -14.95 28.57
CA GLN A 789 -20.77 -14.07 27.87
C GLN A 789 -21.17 -14.68 26.52
N LEU A 790 -22.46 -14.68 26.21
CA LEU A 790 -23.03 -15.28 24.99
C LEU A 790 -23.48 -14.20 24.01
N GLN A 791 -22.65 -13.87 23.01
CA GLN A 791 -22.88 -12.81 22.01
C GLN A 791 -23.95 -13.17 20.93
N LEU A 792 -24.69 -14.27 21.12
CA LEU A 792 -25.68 -14.78 20.14
C LEU A 792 -27.01 -14.00 20.13
N PHE A 793 -27.28 -13.23 21.17
CA PHE A 793 -28.54 -12.49 21.34
C PHE A 793 -28.23 -11.00 21.49
N GLU A 794 -28.71 -10.20 20.53
CA GLU A 794 -28.61 -8.74 20.58
C GLU A 794 -30.02 -8.16 20.70
N PHE A 795 -30.30 -7.51 21.84
CA PHE A 795 -31.56 -6.79 22.04
C PHE A 795 -31.34 -5.30 21.79
N PRO A 796 -31.83 -4.72 20.67
CA PRO A 796 -31.71 -3.30 20.43
C PRO A 796 -32.55 -2.51 21.45
N LEU A 797 -31.94 -1.54 22.14
CA LEU A 797 -32.63 -0.64 23.08
C LEU A 797 -32.70 0.79 22.50
N GLY A 798 -33.79 1.08 21.78
CA GLY A 798 -34.04 2.37 21.13
C GLY A 798 -33.34 2.51 19.77
N ASP A 799 -33.22 3.75 19.27
CA ASP A 799 -32.60 4.06 17.97
C ASP A 799 -31.06 3.94 17.99
N LYS A 800 -30.47 3.67 19.17
CA LYS A 800 -29.05 3.40 19.33
C LYS A 800 -28.86 1.90 19.50
N GLU A 801 -27.89 1.32 18.81
CA GLU A 801 -27.50 -0.10 18.84
C GLU A 801 -26.88 -0.52 20.20
N LEU A 802 -27.59 -0.27 21.31
CA LEU A 802 -27.14 -0.69 22.63
C LEU A 802 -27.45 -2.18 22.80
N GLN A 803 -26.40 -3.00 22.78
CA GLN A 803 -26.49 -4.46 22.82
C GLN A 803 -26.51 -4.96 24.28
N LEU A 804 -27.51 -5.78 24.63
CA LEU A 804 -27.54 -6.53 25.90
C LEU A 804 -27.12 -7.97 25.66
N ILE A 805 -26.11 -8.44 26.40
CA ILE A 805 -25.51 -9.77 26.26
C ILE A 805 -25.78 -10.60 27.52
N PRO A 806 -26.36 -11.80 27.42
CA PRO A 806 -26.45 -12.73 28.54
C PRO A 806 -25.07 -13.15 29.05
N TYR A 807 -24.89 -13.17 30.37
CA TYR A 807 -23.67 -13.67 30.99
C TYR A 807 -23.95 -14.54 32.22
N LEU A 808 -22.99 -15.42 32.49
CA LEU A 808 -22.89 -16.26 33.69
C LEU A 808 -21.52 -16.05 34.32
N GLU A 809 -21.48 -15.71 35.60
CA GLU A 809 -20.25 -15.49 36.36
C GLU A 809 -20.27 -16.37 37.61
N GLY A 810 -19.15 -17.02 37.92
CA GLY A 810 -18.94 -17.73 39.16
C GLY A 810 -17.65 -17.24 39.81
N THR A 811 -17.71 -16.92 41.10
CA THR A 811 -16.58 -16.38 41.87
C THR A 811 -16.40 -17.17 43.16
N TYR A 812 -15.19 -17.69 43.36
CA TYR A 812 -14.76 -18.32 44.59
C TYR A 812 -13.78 -17.39 45.32
N ASP A 813 -14.12 -17.06 46.56
CA ASP A 813 -13.36 -16.14 47.41
C ASP A 813 -12.77 -16.88 48.60
N THR A 814 -11.47 -16.68 48.84
CA THR A 814 -10.73 -17.31 49.95
C THR A 814 -9.60 -16.40 50.43
N GLU A 815 -8.89 -16.79 51.50
CA GLU A 815 -7.80 -16.02 52.11
C GLU A 815 -6.44 -16.74 51.95
N PHE A 816 -5.32 -16.01 51.87
CA PHE A 816 -3.97 -16.59 51.94
C PHE A 816 -3.71 -17.22 53.32
N SER A 817 -4.13 -16.53 54.37
CA SER A 817 -3.92 -16.90 55.77
C SER A 817 -5.25 -16.87 56.54
N PRO A 818 -5.53 -17.88 57.39
CA PRO A 818 -6.66 -17.79 58.31
C PRO A 818 -6.45 -16.63 59.28
N THR A 819 -7.46 -15.78 59.44
CA THR A 819 -7.40 -14.65 60.39
C THR A 819 -7.26 -15.12 61.83
N LEU A 820 -6.42 -14.44 62.62
CA LEU A 820 -6.27 -14.71 64.06
C LEU A 820 -7.32 -13.94 64.85
N GLN A 821 -8.07 -14.64 65.70
CA GLN A 821 -9.01 -14.00 66.60
C GLN A 821 -8.23 -13.20 67.68
N PRO A 822 -8.34 -11.85 67.73
CA PRO A 822 -7.44 -11.03 68.55
C PRO A 822 -7.55 -11.27 70.06
N THR A 823 -8.69 -11.79 70.52
CA THR A 823 -8.99 -12.04 71.93
C THR A 823 -8.56 -13.42 72.41
N THR A 824 -8.54 -14.43 71.53
CA THR A 824 -8.28 -15.84 71.90
C THR A 824 -6.95 -16.36 71.34
N GLY A 825 -6.39 -15.69 70.32
CA GLY A 825 -5.22 -16.16 69.59
C GLY A 825 -5.46 -17.41 68.74
N GLN A 826 -6.71 -17.87 68.61
CA GLN A 826 -7.06 -19.01 67.77
C GLN A 826 -7.22 -18.57 66.31
N LEU A 827 -6.85 -19.46 65.37
CA LEU A 827 -7.09 -19.26 63.94
C LEU A 827 -8.58 -19.44 63.65
N ASN A 828 -9.19 -18.47 62.99
CA ASN A 828 -10.50 -18.63 62.38
C ASN A 828 -10.40 -19.63 61.21
N PRO A 829 -11.49 -20.32 60.86
CA PRO A 829 -11.53 -21.05 59.59
C PRO A 829 -11.30 -20.07 58.43
N GLN A 830 -10.48 -20.46 57.46
CA GLN A 830 -10.24 -19.66 56.26
C GLN A 830 -11.56 -19.28 55.59
N GLN A 831 -11.65 -18.04 55.09
CA GLN A 831 -12.78 -17.65 54.26
C GLN A 831 -12.92 -18.60 53.07
N ALA A 832 -14.14 -19.03 52.80
CA ALA A 832 -14.50 -19.80 51.62
C ALA A 832 -15.93 -19.41 51.25
N GLU A 833 -16.07 -18.58 50.23
CA GLU A 833 -17.36 -18.14 49.69
C GLU A 833 -17.44 -18.50 48.21
N LEU A 834 -18.57 -19.06 47.79
CA LEU A 834 -18.90 -19.25 46.37
C LEU A 834 -20.09 -18.35 46.03
N SER A 835 -19.92 -17.49 45.03
CA SER A 835 -20.99 -16.70 44.45
C SER A 835 -21.17 -16.99 42.97
N GLY A 836 -22.40 -16.84 42.48
CA GLY A 836 -22.76 -17.03 41.09
C GLY A 836 -23.76 -15.97 40.64
N ILE A 837 -23.61 -15.47 39.42
CA ILE A 837 -24.46 -14.42 38.87
C ILE A 837 -24.92 -14.85 37.48
N ALA A 838 -26.21 -14.81 37.23
CA ALA A 838 -26.79 -14.99 35.91
C ALA A 838 -27.57 -13.71 35.53
N GLY A 839 -27.19 -13.08 34.43
CA GLY A 839 -27.68 -11.74 34.12
C GLY A 839 -27.44 -11.25 32.71
N LEU A 840 -27.59 -9.95 32.53
CA LEU A 840 -27.34 -9.23 31.29
C LEU A 840 -26.21 -8.22 31.49
N THR A 841 -25.38 -8.05 30.46
CA THR A 841 -24.30 -7.07 30.43
C THR A 841 -24.34 -6.21 29.16
N ILE A 842 -23.87 -4.97 29.24
CA ILE A 842 -23.63 -4.11 28.07
C ILE A 842 -22.13 -4.18 27.74
N PRO A 843 -21.73 -4.42 26.48
CA PRO A 843 -20.34 -4.38 26.05
C PRO A 843 -19.60 -3.10 26.45
N PRO A 844 -18.27 -3.18 26.66
CA PRO A 844 -17.44 -2.01 26.91
C PRO A 844 -17.50 -1.03 25.72
N GLY A 845 -17.88 0.21 25.99
CA GLY A 845 -17.80 1.35 25.10
C GLY A 845 -16.68 2.35 25.46
N PRO A 846 -16.68 3.54 24.84
CA PRO A 846 -15.69 4.57 25.12
C PRO A 846 -15.68 5.03 26.58
N MET A 847 -16.87 5.28 27.16
CA MET A 847 -17.03 5.75 28.55
C MET A 847 -17.52 4.65 29.50
N LEU A 848 -18.58 3.93 29.12
CA LEU A 848 -19.11 2.81 29.91
C LEU A 848 -18.23 1.57 29.67
N LYS A 849 -17.50 1.10 30.68
CA LYS A 849 -16.60 -0.06 30.56
C LYS A 849 -17.28 -1.37 30.91
N ALA A 850 -18.23 -1.35 31.83
CA ALA A 850 -19.09 -2.48 32.10
C ALA A 850 -20.41 -1.98 32.67
N PHE A 851 -21.49 -2.61 32.26
CA PHE A 851 -22.75 -2.58 32.99
C PHE A 851 -23.19 -4.02 33.13
N LYS A 852 -23.49 -4.46 34.34
CA LYS A 852 -24.00 -5.80 34.60
C LYS A 852 -25.17 -5.73 35.57
N THR A 853 -26.19 -6.53 35.31
CA THR A 853 -27.29 -6.72 36.25
C THR A 853 -27.76 -8.16 36.19
N GLY A 854 -28.15 -8.75 37.32
CA GLY A 854 -28.53 -10.16 37.34
C GLY A 854 -29.01 -10.68 38.68
N LEU A 855 -29.45 -11.93 38.67
CA LEU A 855 -29.74 -12.71 39.85
C LEU A 855 -28.41 -13.20 40.44
N ALA A 856 -28.21 -12.94 41.73
CA ALA A 856 -27.03 -13.35 42.47
C ALA A 856 -27.38 -14.51 43.42
N LEU A 857 -26.51 -15.51 43.48
CA LEU A 857 -26.54 -16.60 44.44
C LEU A 857 -25.23 -16.58 45.22
N ARG A 858 -25.29 -16.76 46.54
CA ARG A 858 -24.12 -16.75 47.41
C ARG A 858 -24.18 -17.88 48.43
N ARG A 859 -23.07 -18.57 48.62
CA ARG A 859 -22.89 -19.64 49.60
C ARG A 859 -21.60 -19.40 50.38
N ASP A 860 -21.75 -18.98 51.64
CA ASP A 860 -20.65 -18.93 52.60
C ASP A 860 -20.49 -20.31 53.26
N PHE A 861 -19.35 -20.95 53.08
CA PHE A 861 -19.08 -22.29 53.63
C PHE A 861 -18.77 -22.25 55.13
N ASN A 862 -18.43 -21.09 55.68
CA ASN A 862 -18.16 -20.93 57.11
C ASN A 862 -19.42 -20.74 57.96
N VAL A 863 -20.57 -20.51 57.31
CA VAL A 863 -21.88 -20.45 57.96
C VAL A 863 -22.74 -21.63 57.47
N PRO A 864 -23.08 -22.60 58.33
CA PRO A 864 -23.94 -23.71 57.95
C PRO A 864 -25.29 -23.23 57.36
N ASN A 865 -25.72 -23.84 56.25
CA ASN A 865 -26.99 -23.57 55.57
C ASN A 865 -27.25 -22.11 55.11
N ASN A 866 -26.20 -21.28 55.02
CA ASN A 866 -26.24 -19.93 54.48
C ASN A 866 -26.18 -19.91 52.94
N LEU A 867 -27.29 -20.20 52.27
CA LEU A 867 -27.48 -19.95 50.83
C LEU A 867 -28.35 -18.71 50.68
N GLU A 868 -27.84 -17.69 50.01
CA GLU A 868 -28.53 -16.42 49.82
C GLU A 868 -28.84 -16.18 48.35
N LEU A 869 -30.04 -15.67 48.10
CA LEU A 869 -30.51 -15.22 46.77
C LEU A 869 -30.62 -13.70 46.80
N GLY A 870 -30.17 -13.05 45.72
CA GLY A 870 -30.16 -11.60 45.64
C GLY A 870 -30.18 -11.06 44.22
N LEU A 871 -30.03 -9.75 44.13
CA LEU A 871 -29.84 -8.99 42.90
C LEU A 871 -28.46 -8.34 42.95
N GLN A 872 -27.78 -8.31 41.80
CA GLN A 872 -26.55 -7.57 41.63
C GLN A 872 -26.67 -6.55 40.51
N PHE A 873 -26.09 -5.39 40.74
CA PHE A 873 -25.90 -4.33 39.78
C PHE A 873 -24.42 -3.90 39.81
N LYS A 874 -23.79 -3.79 38.65
CA LYS A 874 -22.42 -3.32 38.52
C LYS A 874 -22.30 -2.31 37.38
N LEU A 875 -21.58 -1.23 37.63
CA LEU A 875 -21.33 -0.14 36.69
C LEU A 875 -19.85 0.28 36.75
N ASP A 876 -19.12 0.05 35.67
CA ASP A 876 -17.76 0.55 35.47
C ASP A 876 -17.77 1.66 34.43
N HIS A 877 -17.22 2.82 34.77
CA HIS A 877 -17.17 4.01 33.94
C HIS A 877 -15.76 4.61 33.91
N GLU A 878 -15.29 5.01 32.73
CA GLU A 878 -13.99 5.67 32.53
C GLU A 878 -14.18 6.92 31.67
N LEU A 879 -13.88 8.07 32.25
CA LEU A 879 -13.88 9.35 31.55
C LEU A 879 -12.42 9.78 31.29
N PRO A 880 -11.95 9.77 30.03
CA PRO A 880 -10.67 10.36 29.69
C PRO A 880 -10.77 11.89 29.82
N LEU A 881 -10.02 12.47 30.75
CA LEU A 881 -9.94 13.92 30.94
C LEU A 881 -8.90 14.55 30.01
N THR A 882 -7.76 13.87 29.85
CA THR A 882 -6.72 14.15 28.85
C THR A 882 -6.20 12.83 28.24
N ALA A 883 -5.15 12.87 27.42
CA ALA A 883 -4.52 11.66 26.91
C ALA A 883 -3.84 10.84 28.04
N GLU A 884 -3.32 11.52 29.06
CA GLU A 884 -2.59 10.97 30.20
C GLU A 884 -3.48 10.79 31.43
N LEU A 885 -4.50 11.64 31.60
CA LEU A 885 -5.35 11.70 32.78
C LEU A 885 -6.72 11.05 32.55
N LYS A 886 -7.07 10.09 33.39
CA LYS A 886 -8.34 9.36 33.33
C LYS A 886 -9.05 9.36 34.68
N TRP A 887 -10.37 9.53 34.67
CA TRP A 887 -11.19 9.35 35.86
C TRP A 887 -12.04 8.09 35.73
N THR A 888 -11.78 7.11 36.60
CA THR A 888 -12.44 5.80 36.62
C THR A 888 -13.37 5.70 37.82
N ASN A 889 -14.55 5.12 37.63
CA ASN A 889 -15.54 4.86 38.66
C ASN A 889 -16.04 3.43 38.51
N SER A 890 -16.06 2.65 39.59
CA SER A 890 -16.62 1.30 39.63
C SER A 890 -17.60 1.23 40.79
N LEU A 891 -18.87 0.97 40.50
CA LEU A 891 -19.96 0.86 41.47
C LEU A 891 -20.51 -0.56 41.40
N GLU A 892 -20.53 -1.27 42.52
CA GLU A 892 -21.10 -2.60 42.65
C GLU A 892 -22.10 -2.58 43.80
N LEU A 893 -23.35 -2.91 43.50
CA LEU A 893 -24.47 -2.94 44.42
C LEU A 893 -25.04 -4.35 44.45
N LYS A 894 -25.12 -4.94 45.64
CA LYS A 894 -25.74 -6.24 45.89
C LYS A 894 -26.84 -6.09 46.91
N TYR A 895 -27.97 -6.73 46.65
CA TYR A 895 -29.10 -6.81 47.57
C TYR A 895 -29.51 -8.27 47.75
N TYR A 896 -29.30 -8.82 48.94
CA TYR A 896 -29.67 -10.18 49.29
C TYR A 896 -31.01 -10.21 50.02
N LEU A 897 -31.91 -11.08 49.57
CA LEU A 897 -33.22 -11.26 50.16
C LEU A 897 -33.10 -11.83 51.58
N PRO A 898 -34.02 -11.48 52.49
CA PRO A 898 -34.13 -12.11 53.79
C PRO A 898 -34.36 -13.63 53.68
N SER A 899 -33.73 -14.39 54.57
CA SER A 899 -33.82 -15.85 54.69
C SER A 899 -34.02 -16.27 56.14
N ALA A 900 -34.57 -17.46 56.37
CA ALA A 900 -34.73 -18.00 57.73
C ALA A 900 -33.40 -18.29 58.45
N ASN A 901 -32.28 -18.32 57.71
CA ASN A 901 -30.95 -18.60 58.24
C ASN A 901 -30.11 -17.33 58.46
N ASP A 902 -30.70 -16.14 58.25
CA ASP A 902 -30.02 -14.88 58.46
C ASP A 902 -29.62 -14.70 59.94
N ASN A 903 -28.41 -14.20 60.18
CA ASN A 903 -27.90 -13.92 61.51
C ASN A 903 -27.26 -12.52 61.56
N ALA A 904 -26.66 -12.14 62.69
CA ALA A 904 -26.06 -10.81 62.87
C ALA A 904 -24.87 -10.51 61.93
N SER A 905 -24.33 -11.51 61.21
CA SER A 905 -23.32 -11.33 60.17
C SER A 905 -23.90 -11.17 58.76
N SER A 906 -25.20 -11.44 58.58
CA SER A 906 -25.85 -11.41 57.27
C SER A 906 -26.14 -9.99 56.80
N LEU A 907 -25.43 -9.56 55.76
CA LEU A 907 -25.65 -8.28 55.08
C LEU A 907 -26.78 -8.41 54.04
N GLY A 908 -27.71 -7.45 54.07
CA GLY A 908 -28.81 -7.33 53.12
C GLY A 908 -28.47 -6.42 51.95
N LEU A 909 -27.87 -5.27 52.22
CA LEU A 909 -27.39 -4.33 51.21
C LEU A 909 -25.87 -4.24 51.30
N ILE A 910 -25.20 -4.33 50.15
CA ILE A 910 -23.77 -4.08 50.01
C ILE A 910 -23.59 -3.17 48.80
N SER A 911 -22.90 -2.04 48.97
CA SER A 911 -22.56 -1.14 47.88
C SER A 911 -21.09 -0.75 47.97
N GLN A 912 -20.29 -1.11 46.98
CA GLN A 912 -18.91 -0.68 46.84
C GLN A 912 -18.81 0.34 45.71
N TRP A 913 -18.22 1.50 45.99
CA TRP A 913 -17.94 2.53 45.00
C TRP A 913 -16.48 2.95 45.05
N VAL A 914 -15.74 2.61 44.00
CA VAL A 914 -14.34 3.00 43.81
C VAL A 914 -14.26 4.11 42.77
N SER A 915 -13.87 5.30 43.19
CA SER A 915 -13.57 6.44 42.32
C SER A 915 -12.07 6.67 42.30
N ALA A 916 -11.44 6.70 41.12
CA ALA A 916 -10.00 6.85 40.99
C ALA A 916 -9.58 7.75 39.83
N LEU A 917 -8.66 8.67 40.10
CA LEU A 917 -7.95 9.48 39.12
C LEU A 917 -6.62 8.79 38.78
N LYS A 918 -6.45 8.38 37.52
CA LYS A 918 -5.24 7.72 37.00
C LYS A 918 -4.45 8.68 36.13
N VAL A 919 -3.17 8.88 36.44
CA VAL A 919 -2.19 9.64 35.67
C VAL A 919 -1.24 8.65 35.01
N SER A 920 -1.29 8.53 33.69
CA SER A 920 -0.46 7.61 32.92
C SER A 920 0.99 8.13 32.90
N LEU A 921 1.92 7.34 33.45
CA LEU A 921 3.36 7.63 33.43
C LEU A 921 4.01 7.00 32.19
N THR A 922 3.50 5.85 31.77
CA THR A 922 3.78 5.17 30.50
C THR A 922 2.48 4.53 29.99
N ASP A 923 2.51 3.80 28.88
CA ASP A 923 1.32 3.09 28.36
C ASP A 923 0.77 2.03 29.31
N ASN A 924 1.63 1.47 30.17
CA ASN A 924 1.27 0.39 31.09
C ASN A 924 1.41 0.77 32.56
N LEU A 925 2.07 1.89 32.90
CA LEU A 925 2.31 2.32 34.29
C LEU A 925 1.55 3.61 34.57
N SER A 926 0.80 3.65 35.67
CA SER A 926 0.06 4.84 36.09
C SER A 926 0.18 5.12 37.59
N LEU A 927 0.11 6.40 37.94
CA LEU A 927 -0.10 6.86 39.31
C LEU A 927 -1.62 6.99 39.54
N ARG A 928 -2.13 6.39 40.61
CA ARG A 928 -3.55 6.30 40.90
C ARG A 928 -3.85 6.97 42.24
N PHE A 929 -4.77 7.93 42.25
CA PHE A 929 -5.37 8.48 43.46
C PHE A 929 -6.79 7.95 43.55
N PHE A 930 -7.19 7.32 44.66
CA PHE A 930 -8.50 6.68 44.74
C PHE A 930 -9.22 6.89 46.06
N ALA A 931 -10.54 6.80 45.99
CA ALA A 931 -11.47 6.69 47.10
C ALA A 931 -12.31 5.42 46.91
N ASP A 932 -12.29 4.49 47.87
CA ASP A 932 -13.10 3.27 47.91
C ASP A 932 -14.09 3.40 49.07
N ALA A 933 -15.34 3.69 48.73
CA ALA A 933 -16.45 3.80 49.67
C ALA A 933 -17.23 2.50 49.69
N TYR A 934 -17.44 1.94 50.89
CA TYR A 934 -18.16 0.69 51.11
C TYR A 934 -19.34 0.96 52.03
N LEU A 935 -20.56 0.85 51.52
CA LEU A 935 -21.80 1.00 52.27
C LEU A 935 -22.42 -0.37 52.50
N PHE A 936 -22.99 -0.58 53.68
CA PHE A 936 -23.58 -1.85 54.03
C PHE A 936 -24.77 -1.69 54.98
N GLN A 937 -25.72 -2.61 54.90
CA GLN A 937 -26.86 -2.70 55.79
C GLN A 937 -27.14 -4.17 56.06
N GLY A 938 -27.28 -4.56 57.33
CA GLY A 938 -27.66 -5.91 57.72
C GLY A 938 -29.13 -6.23 57.50
N LYS A 939 -29.48 -7.52 57.52
CA LYS A 939 -30.86 -7.99 57.31
C LYS A 939 -31.72 -7.97 58.58
N LEU A 940 -31.10 -8.06 59.75
CA LEU A 940 -31.79 -8.08 61.04
C LEU A 940 -31.97 -6.66 61.62
N PRO A 941 -32.99 -6.43 62.47
CA PRO A 941 -33.19 -5.13 63.13
C PRO A 941 -31.97 -4.63 63.94
N SER A 942 -31.19 -5.54 64.52
CA SER A 942 -29.95 -5.19 65.26
C SER A 942 -28.83 -4.65 64.36
N THR A 943 -28.94 -4.90 63.06
CA THR A 943 -27.95 -4.56 62.03
C THR A 943 -28.60 -3.74 60.90
N SER A 944 -29.77 -3.13 61.13
CA SER A 944 -30.50 -2.42 60.06
C SER A 944 -30.05 -0.97 59.86
N GLU A 945 -29.16 -0.45 60.71
CA GLU A 945 -28.63 0.92 60.58
C GLU A 945 -27.58 0.99 59.47
N LEU A 946 -27.68 1.90 58.52
CA LEU A 946 -26.69 2.01 57.44
C LEU A 946 -25.27 2.25 58.01
N GLY A 947 -24.34 1.38 57.64
CA GLY A 947 -22.91 1.51 57.92
C GLY A 947 -22.12 1.92 56.68
N SER A 948 -20.95 2.52 56.89
CA SER A 948 -20.07 2.92 55.78
C SER A 948 -18.60 2.93 56.18
N SER A 949 -17.71 2.56 55.27
CA SER A 949 -16.27 2.83 55.38
C SER A 949 -15.75 3.54 54.13
N ILE A 950 -14.74 4.39 54.29
CA ILE A 950 -14.07 5.06 53.18
C ILE A 950 -12.57 4.83 53.30
N ILE A 951 -11.96 4.36 52.21
CA ILE A 951 -10.52 4.25 52.05
C ILE A 951 -10.06 5.30 51.05
N LEU A 952 -9.12 6.15 51.44
CA LEU A 952 -8.44 7.09 50.54
C LEU A 952 -7.00 6.64 50.35
N GLY A 953 -6.55 6.53 49.11
CA GLY A 953 -5.20 6.03 48.85
C GLY A 953 -4.54 6.59 47.60
N VAL A 954 -3.23 6.39 47.56
CA VAL A 954 -2.39 6.59 46.38
C VAL A 954 -1.68 5.28 46.07
N GLY A 955 -1.53 4.96 44.79
CA GLY A 955 -0.83 3.76 44.36
C GLY A 955 -0.19 3.89 43.00
N LEU A 956 0.81 3.06 42.75
CA LEU A 956 1.38 2.83 41.42
C LEU A 956 0.73 1.58 40.85
N ALA A 957 0.17 1.68 39.64
CA ALA A 957 -0.55 0.59 38.99
C ALA A 957 0.10 0.23 37.66
N TYR A 958 0.32 -1.06 37.43
CA TYR A 958 0.72 -1.61 36.15
C TYR A 958 -0.41 -2.43 35.51
N ASP A 959 -0.76 -2.07 34.27
CA ASP A 959 -1.82 -2.67 33.46
C ASP A 959 -1.25 -3.08 32.08
N ARG A 960 -1.26 -4.38 31.73
CA ARG A 960 -0.82 -4.89 30.42
C ARG A 960 -1.80 -5.91 29.88
N LEU A 961 -2.12 -5.82 28.59
CA LEU A 961 -2.85 -6.86 27.87
C LEU A 961 -1.89 -7.50 26.86
N TRP A 962 -1.66 -8.79 27.02
CA TRP A 962 -0.76 -9.57 26.19
C TRP A 962 -1.54 -10.56 25.34
N LYS A 963 -1.25 -10.66 24.05
CA LYS A 963 -1.85 -11.64 23.14
C LYS A 963 -0.84 -12.76 22.85
N PRO A 964 -0.85 -13.89 23.59
CA PRO A 964 0.21 -14.90 23.53
C PRO A 964 0.52 -15.45 22.13
N PHE A 965 -0.47 -15.49 21.24
CA PHE A 965 -0.28 -15.96 19.86
C PHE A 965 0.27 -14.89 18.91
N TYR A 966 0.17 -13.61 19.28
CA TYR A 966 0.53 -12.46 18.45
C TYR A 966 1.78 -11.74 18.93
N GLU A 967 2.04 -11.73 20.23
CA GLU A 967 3.08 -10.97 20.89
C GLU A 967 4.11 -11.91 21.56
N PRO A 968 5.43 -11.73 21.34
CA PRO A 968 6.41 -12.39 22.19
C PRO A 968 6.29 -11.88 23.64
N ILE A 969 6.63 -12.73 24.62
CA ILE A 969 6.61 -12.41 26.07
C ILE A 969 7.51 -11.21 26.36
#